data_AF-A0A2V2DR56-F1
#
_entry.id   AF-A0A2V2DR56-F1
#
_cell.length_a   1.000
_cell.length_b   1.000
_cell.length_c   1.000
_cell.angle_alpha   90.00
_cell.angle_beta   90.00
_cell.angle_gamma   90.00
#
_symmetry.space_group_name_H-M   'P 1'
#
loop_
_entity.id
_entity.type
_entity.pdbx_description
1 polymer ?
#
loop_
_entity_poly.entity_id
_entity_poly.type
_entity_poly.pdbx_seq_one_letter_code
_entity_poly.pdbx_strand_id
1 'polypeptide(L)'
;MTNKNLLTFFKRCSFSGEEKELFQDAYATKVEANQEHRMLKAYVVFPKYLSFSHLLELEEKIKSAYQLHTAEIIPNFINEQFLPERWQDIMSCAKRRNSGVNGFLNDSVATVENDAITISLQYGGLDILEALDVQNTLNQILMEWFQKPYQLHFTGVTQVDASTLPEIPEPVFEEAPPPQAAFAAVPKQEPTKREWRRAAPVVTEMPKIPFELTDTPVYGERLGRNFYAINMVSQVNGNVSVMGNIFKCDSRTTWDQKNVRFSVYITDYTSSIILKFMVSLDQAEELSGRLKPGRAISASGQIVYDKYEEDYVINTKCIFEAKYIVRRDQSEEKRVELHLHTNMSAMDAVNSIEDFVRRAAYWGHKAIAITDHGNLQNYPNAQAISQECGVKMIYGVEGYLVDDMVPGFNPQETYRQKTTPRYHIIILVRNKTGLKNLYELVSYSNIRHFYRRPLMYRSEIERLREGLIIGSACEAGELFRSVVRGDTEEKQLEIASFYDYLEIQPLGNNAYMMRNGTTPNEEGLQNFNKQIIHLGDVLNKMVVATCDVHFLDPRDEVFRRILMAGNGFEDADLQPPLYYRTTEEMMAEFDYLPFEQAHQIVVENTNKIADMIEEITPIPSGMHAPEMEGSEEELRTISWETAHQIYGDPLPPLVEDRLERELNSIIGNGYAVMYMIAQKLVQRSNEAGYSVGSRGSVGSSFVASMVGISEVNPLAPHYICPQCKHSEFFNDGSVGSGFDLPDKKCPVCGTPMRADGHDIPFETFLGFKGDKVPDIDLNFSGEYQATAHKYVEELFGEGYVFKAGTIGTLADKTAYGYVKKYLESKEMKLNKAEEQRLVDGCVGVKRTTGQHPAGMVVIPKKYSVYDFCPIQHPADDQDSDILTTHFDFHSLHDTILKLDILGHDVPTLLKHLEDLTPLKFADIPMNDPHVYSLLTSPEALGVTPQEIDCETGTLALPEMGTKFVRQMMVEARPKNFSELLQISGLSHGTDVWIGNAQDLIREGKCEIKDVIGTRDNIMVYLIHQGLEPSMAFKIMEIVRKGKAKKQLTEEMISEMKSHHLPDWYLDSCLKIKYMFPKAHAAAYVMGAMRLGYYKIHYPVEFYCATFTVRPEGFNAVDVVKGIDHVRSVIRNLENLGKAKTAKDEETINTYQIVVEAMARGVQFLPVDLFRSKATAFTIENGAIRMPFSVLSGIGENAALNIVKARDEGDILSQEEFRVRAGVSNTVIELLNQEGVFGEIPVSSQMCLFDL
;
A
#
# COMPACT_ATOMS: atom_id res chain seq x y z
N MET A 1 17.36 -35.63 42.59
CA MET A 1 18.14 -36.85 42.32
C MET A 1 17.30 -38.04 42.72
N THR A 2 16.93 -38.87 41.76
CA THR A 2 16.04 -40.02 41.99
C THR A 2 16.63 -41.20 41.25
N ASN A 3 17.33 -42.11 41.93
CA ASN A 3 17.75 -43.40 41.36
C ASN A 3 16.53 -44.30 41.21
N LYS A 4 15.69 -43.99 40.22
CA LYS A 4 14.47 -44.71 39.92
C LYS A 4 14.66 -45.46 38.61
N ASN A 5 14.27 -46.73 38.63
CA ASN A 5 14.21 -47.56 37.43
C ASN A 5 13.48 -46.82 36.29
N LEU A 6 14.05 -46.85 35.08
CA LEU A 6 13.61 -46.07 33.92
C LEU A 6 12.16 -46.39 33.53
N LEU A 7 11.81 -47.67 33.48
CA LEU A 7 10.46 -48.13 33.14
C LEU A 7 9.43 -47.63 34.15
N THR A 8 9.82 -47.55 35.43
CA THR A 8 8.96 -47.04 36.50
C THR A 8 8.88 -45.51 36.50
N PHE A 9 9.98 -44.84 36.13
CA PHE A 9 10.04 -43.38 36.07
C PHE A 9 9.18 -42.84 34.92
N PHE A 10 9.30 -43.42 33.73
CA PHE A 10 8.50 -43.08 32.55
C PHE A 10 7.28 -44.00 32.39
N LYS A 11 6.50 -44.17 33.47
CA LYS A 11 5.35 -45.09 33.52
C LYS A 11 4.23 -44.86 32.48
N ARG A 12 4.20 -43.69 31.82
CA ARG A 12 3.24 -43.39 30.74
C ARG A 12 3.70 -43.92 29.39
N CYS A 13 4.97 -44.28 29.23
CA CYS A 13 5.49 -44.87 28.02
C CYS A 13 5.10 -46.36 27.95
N SER A 14 4.67 -46.82 26.77
CA SER A 14 4.43 -48.23 26.50
C SER A 14 5.71 -48.89 25.99
N PHE A 15 6.28 -49.79 26.78
CA PHE A 15 7.48 -50.57 26.43
C PHE A 15 7.09 -52.00 26.03
N SER A 16 7.64 -52.49 24.93
CA SER A 16 7.52 -53.88 24.45
C SER A 16 8.24 -54.87 25.38
N GLY A 17 8.06 -56.18 25.16
CA GLY A 17 8.72 -57.23 25.96
C GLY A 17 10.25 -57.13 25.90
N GLU A 18 10.80 -56.94 24.70
CA GLU A 18 12.24 -56.78 24.47
C GLU A 18 12.79 -55.48 25.08
N GLU A 19 12.05 -54.37 24.98
CA GLU A 19 12.46 -53.09 25.60
C GLU A 19 12.42 -53.14 27.13
N LYS A 20 11.47 -53.88 27.70
CA LYS A 20 11.42 -54.10 29.14
C LYS A 20 12.66 -54.86 29.61
N GLU A 21 13.08 -55.88 28.87
CA GLU A 21 14.32 -56.61 29.16
C GLU A 21 15.56 -55.73 28.96
N LEU A 22 15.57 -54.89 27.92
CA LEU A 22 16.68 -53.98 27.60
C LEU A 22 16.86 -52.85 28.64
N PHE A 23 15.77 -52.33 29.20
CA PHE A 23 15.79 -51.21 30.15
C PHE A 23 15.48 -51.61 31.60
N GLN A 24 15.31 -52.91 31.91
CA GLN A 24 14.95 -53.38 33.26
C GLN A 24 15.96 -52.95 34.33
N ASP A 25 17.23 -52.82 33.95
CA ASP A 25 18.31 -52.45 34.85
C ASP A 25 18.75 -50.98 34.66
N ALA A 26 18.10 -50.23 33.76
CA ALA A 26 18.37 -48.82 33.54
C ALA A 26 17.67 -47.94 34.59
N TYR A 27 18.31 -46.87 35.05
CA TYR A 27 17.72 -45.96 36.03
C TYR A 27 18.07 -44.50 35.74
N ALA A 28 17.08 -43.62 35.85
CA ALA A 28 17.32 -42.18 35.76
C ALA A 28 18.07 -41.72 37.03
N THR A 29 18.98 -40.76 36.89
CA THR A 29 19.73 -40.17 38.02
C THR A 29 19.33 -38.71 38.26
N LYS A 30 19.12 -37.98 37.16
CA LYS A 30 18.75 -36.56 37.14
C LYS A 30 17.78 -36.30 36.00
N VAL A 31 16.77 -35.44 36.24
CA VAL A 31 15.86 -34.97 35.20
C VAL A 31 15.69 -33.47 35.35
N GLU A 32 15.81 -32.75 34.24
CA GLU A 32 15.59 -31.32 34.10
C GLU A 32 14.37 -31.12 33.20
N ALA A 33 13.43 -30.28 33.62
CA ALA A 33 12.21 -30.03 32.85
C ALA A 33 11.92 -28.54 32.79
N ASN A 34 11.60 -28.04 31.59
CA ASN A 34 11.10 -26.69 31.36
C ASN A 34 9.61 -26.78 30.99
N GLN A 35 8.74 -26.30 31.88
CA GLN A 35 7.29 -26.38 31.70
C GLN A 35 6.77 -25.45 30.59
N GLU A 36 7.39 -24.27 30.42
CA GLU A 36 6.96 -23.25 29.44
C GLU A 36 7.25 -23.70 28.00
N HIS A 37 8.40 -24.33 27.76
CA HIS A 37 8.77 -24.88 26.45
C HIS A 37 8.46 -26.36 26.26
N ARG A 38 7.76 -26.99 27.24
CA ARG A 38 7.46 -28.45 27.26
C ARG A 38 8.68 -29.30 26.90
N MET A 39 9.83 -29.03 27.52
CA MET A 39 11.09 -29.74 27.26
C MET A 39 11.52 -30.57 28.47
N LEU A 40 12.05 -31.77 28.23
CA LEU A 40 12.57 -32.67 29.27
C LEU A 40 13.94 -33.21 28.88
N LYS A 41 14.92 -33.11 29.79
CA LYS A 41 16.26 -33.70 29.66
C LYS A 41 16.51 -34.66 30.82
N ALA A 42 16.74 -35.94 30.54
CA ALA A 42 16.92 -36.97 31.55
C ALA A 42 18.27 -37.66 31.43
N TYR A 43 19.03 -37.67 32.52
CA TYR A 43 20.29 -38.39 32.67
C TYR A 43 19.98 -39.80 33.16
N VAL A 44 20.37 -40.80 32.38
CA VAL A 44 19.99 -42.20 32.61
C VAL A 44 21.22 -43.07 32.60
N VAL A 45 21.36 -43.90 33.65
CA VAL A 45 22.38 -44.95 33.70
C VAL A 45 21.84 -46.21 33.04
N PHE A 46 22.61 -46.74 32.09
CA PHE A 46 22.34 -47.98 31.37
C PHE A 46 23.44 -49.00 31.66
N PRO A 47 23.12 -50.23 32.08
CA PRO A 47 24.14 -51.25 32.35
C PRO A 47 24.75 -51.90 31.10
N LYS A 48 24.17 -51.65 29.93
CA LYS A 48 24.65 -52.10 28.61
C LYS A 48 24.58 -50.95 27.64
N TYR A 49 25.47 -50.95 26.66
CA TYR A 49 25.46 -49.97 25.58
C TYR A 49 24.16 -50.01 24.76
N LEU A 50 23.66 -48.83 24.36
CA LEU A 50 22.55 -48.65 23.45
C LEU A 50 23.00 -47.79 22.27
N SER A 51 22.64 -48.19 21.05
CA SER A 51 22.89 -47.36 19.87
C SER A 51 22.12 -46.04 19.96
N PHE A 52 22.60 -45.03 19.23
CA PHE A 52 21.97 -43.72 19.21
C PHE A 52 20.54 -43.77 18.65
N SER A 53 20.29 -44.66 17.69
CA SER A 53 18.94 -44.95 17.17
C SER A 53 17.96 -45.38 18.26
N HIS A 54 18.34 -46.31 19.14
CA HIS A 54 17.48 -46.73 20.25
C HIS A 54 17.27 -45.62 21.28
N LEU A 55 18.23 -44.72 21.46
CA LEU A 55 18.07 -43.54 22.32
C LEU A 55 17.06 -42.55 21.74
N LEU A 56 17.10 -42.27 20.43
CA LEU A 56 16.13 -41.43 19.74
C LEU A 56 14.72 -42.01 19.79
N GLU A 57 14.58 -43.32 19.61
CA GLU A 57 13.28 -44.00 19.75
C GLU A 57 12.71 -43.86 21.18
N LEU A 58 13.57 -44.00 22.19
CA LEU A 58 13.18 -43.79 23.58
C LEU A 58 12.77 -42.33 23.85
N GLU A 59 13.51 -41.36 23.31
CA GLU A 59 13.20 -39.93 23.39
C GLU A 59 11.85 -39.61 22.74
N GLU A 60 11.58 -40.09 21.53
CA GLU A 60 10.30 -39.88 20.83
C GLU A 60 9.12 -40.55 21.57
N LYS A 61 9.34 -41.72 22.18
CA LYS A 61 8.32 -42.34 23.06
C LYS A 61 8.03 -41.50 24.29
N ILE A 62 9.05 -40.95 24.95
CA ILE A 62 8.88 -40.04 26.10
C ILE A 62 8.18 -38.76 25.66
N LYS A 63 8.60 -38.18 24.53
CA LYS A 63 8.01 -36.97 23.95
C LYS A 63 6.54 -37.16 23.65
N SER A 64 6.17 -38.27 23.02
CA SER A 64 4.78 -38.60 22.69
C SER A 64 3.93 -38.88 23.93
N ALA A 65 4.41 -39.72 24.85
CA ALA A 65 3.65 -40.12 26.04
C ALA A 65 3.41 -38.98 27.05
N TYR A 66 4.29 -37.99 27.08
CA TYR A 66 4.20 -36.83 27.96
C TYR A 66 3.81 -35.54 27.23
N GLN A 67 3.52 -35.63 25.92
CA GLN A 67 3.19 -34.50 25.05
C GLN A 67 4.22 -33.37 25.19
N LEU A 68 5.50 -33.64 24.93
CA LEU A 68 6.57 -32.67 25.00
C LEU A 68 6.90 -32.12 23.60
N HIS A 69 7.48 -30.93 23.52
CA HIS A 69 8.08 -30.46 22.27
C HIS A 69 9.43 -31.12 22.03
N THR A 70 10.19 -31.37 23.11
CA THR A 70 11.52 -31.99 23.04
C THR A 70 11.74 -32.89 24.26
N ALA A 71 12.28 -34.08 24.03
CA ALA A 71 12.78 -34.97 25.07
C ALA A 71 14.21 -35.39 24.73
N GLU A 72 15.14 -35.29 25.67
CA GLU A 72 16.54 -35.68 25.49
C GLU A 72 16.96 -36.66 26.59
N ILE A 73 17.57 -37.78 26.18
CA ILE A 73 18.22 -38.74 27.08
C ILE A 73 19.73 -38.53 27.00
N ILE A 74 20.34 -38.31 28.17
CA ILE A 74 21.79 -38.31 28.34
C ILE A 74 22.18 -39.66 28.94
N PRO A 75 22.67 -40.63 28.15
CA PRO A 75 23.01 -41.94 28.65
C PRO A 75 24.34 -41.91 29.40
N ASN A 76 24.47 -42.80 30.39
CA ASN A 76 25.71 -43.16 31.06
C ASN A 76 25.79 -44.69 31.09
N PHE A 77 26.66 -45.26 30.28
CA PHE A 77 26.88 -46.69 30.12
C PHE A 77 27.92 -47.19 31.14
N ILE A 78 27.44 -47.66 32.29
CA ILE A 78 28.33 -48.10 33.37
C ILE A 78 29.03 -49.41 32.98
N ASN A 79 30.36 -49.45 33.17
CA ASN A 79 31.26 -50.56 32.82
C ASN A 79 31.54 -50.79 31.32
N GLU A 80 31.11 -49.88 30.45
CA GLU A 80 31.43 -49.90 29.02
C GLU A 80 32.56 -48.91 28.72
N GLN A 81 33.46 -49.28 27.82
CA GLN A 81 34.44 -48.36 27.24
C GLN A 81 34.00 -47.99 25.81
N PHE A 82 34.50 -46.87 25.31
CA PHE A 82 34.32 -46.54 23.90
C PHE A 82 35.02 -47.61 23.04
N LEU A 83 34.32 -48.10 22.02
CA LEU A 83 34.82 -49.04 21.03
C LEU A 83 34.71 -48.38 19.63
N PRO A 84 35.70 -48.53 18.74
CA PRO A 84 35.69 -48.02 17.36
C PRO A 84 34.37 -48.21 16.60
N GLU A 85 33.71 -49.35 16.77
CA GLU A 85 32.49 -49.72 16.07
C GLU A 85 31.29 -48.85 16.47
N ARG A 86 31.37 -48.18 17.63
CA ARG A 86 30.35 -47.26 18.16
C ARG A 86 30.53 -45.82 17.68
N TRP A 87 31.55 -45.57 16.86
CA TRP A 87 31.89 -44.21 16.39
C TRP A 87 30.74 -43.52 15.65
N GLN A 88 29.98 -44.25 14.84
CA GLN A 88 28.84 -43.71 14.10
C GLN A 88 27.73 -43.14 15.02
N ASP A 89 27.51 -43.76 16.19
CA ASP A 89 26.55 -43.28 17.18
C ASP A 89 27.04 -42.00 17.87
N ILE A 90 28.33 -41.93 18.21
CA ILE A 90 28.97 -40.73 18.79
C ILE A 90 28.92 -39.58 17.79
N MET A 91 29.23 -39.85 16.52
CA MET A 91 29.12 -38.87 15.44
C MET A 91 27.69 -38.36 15.28
N SER A 92 26.69 -39.25 15.31
CA SER A 92 25.28 -38.87 15.17
C SER A 92 24.81 -38.01 16.35
N CYS A 93 25.25 -38.31 17.56
CA CYS A 93 25.00 -37.49 18.74
C CYS A 93 25.70 -36.12 18.64
N ALA A 94 26.94 -36.08 18.14
CA ALA A 94 27.68 -34.83 17.92
C ALA A 94 26.99 -33.92 16.90
N LYS A 95 26.51 -34.47 15.78
CA LYS A 95 25.72 -33.73 14.76
C LYS A 95 24.43 -33.15 15.33
N ARG A 96 23.77 -33.86 16.26
CA ARG A 96 22.56 -33.35 16.95
C ARG A 96 22.86 -32.17 17.86
N ARG A 97 24.02 -32.17 18.55
CA ARG A 97 24.40 -31.11 19.50
C ARG A 97 25.07 -29.92 18.84
N ASN A 98 25.73 -30.15 17.72
CA ASN A 98 26.39 -29.14 16.92
C ASN A 98 26.17 -29.46 15.43
N SER A 99 25.23 -28.73 14.81
CA SER A 99 24.89 -28.93 13.39
C SER A 99 26.04 -28.59 12.45
N GLY A 100 27.04 -27.82 12.90
CA GLY A 100 28.25 -27.50 12.14
C GLY A 100 29.20 -28.69 11.92
N VAL A 101 28.96 -29.82 12.60
CA VAL A 101 29.68 -31.08 12.38
C VAL A 101 29.19 -31.83 11.12
N ASN A 102 28.04 -31.44 10.56
CA ASN A 102 27.46 -32.08 9.38
C ASN A 102 28.36 -31.92 8.16
N GLY A 103 28.84 -33.04 7.61
CA GLY A 103 29.76 -33.06 6.46
C GLY A 103 31.14 -33.59 6.82
N PHE A 104 31.79 -33.00 7.84
CA PHE A 104 33.22 -33.22 8.12
C PHE A 104 33.56 -34.54 8.80
N LEU A 105 32.68 -35.06 9.67
CA LEU A 105 32.85 -36.39 10.26
C LEU A 105 32.27 -37.51 9.37
N ASN A 106 31.67 -37.18 8.22
CA ASN A 106 31.11 -38.21 7.34
C ASN A 106 32.22 -39.18 6.89
N ASP A 107 31.91 -40.47 6.93
CA ASP A 107 32.84 -41.56 6.61
C ASP A 107 34.14 -41.58 7.44
N SER A 108 34.23 -40.78 8.50
CA SER A 108 35.36 -40.81 9.42
C SER A 108 35.41 -42.12 10.20
N VAL A 109 36.63 -42.58 10.48
CA VAL A 109 36.87 -43.83 11.21
C VAL A 109 37.67 -43.53 12.47
N ALA A 110 37.19 -43.99 13.63
CA ALA A 110 37.91 -43.84 14.89
C ALA A 110 38.64 -45.14 15.26
N THR A 111 39.90 -45.04 15.68
CA THR A 111 40.68 -46.14 16.28
C THR A 111 41.09 -45.77 17.69
N VAL A 112 41.26 -46.75 18.58
CA VAL A 112 41.62 -46.50 19.99
C VAL A 112 42.92 -47.21 20.33
N GLU A 113 43.91 -46.47 20.82
CA GLU A 113 45.16 -47.00 21.36
C GLU A 113 45.57 -46.23 22.63
N ASN A 114 45.90 -46.95 23.71
CA ASN A 114 46.41 -46.37 24.97
C ASN A 114 45.64 -45.14 25.50
N ASP A 115 44.30 -45.24 25.57
CA ASP A 115 43.39 -44.17 26.03
C ASP A 115 43.38 -42.88 25.16
N ALA A 116 43.92 -42.98 23.94
CA ALA A 116 43.76 -42.00 22.89
C ALA A 116 42.86 -42.55 21.76
N ILE A 117 41.92 -41.72 21.29
CA ILE A 117 41.08 -42.02 20.13
C ILE A 117 41.62 -41.23 18.96
N THR A 118 42.08 -41.92 17.93
CA THR A 118 42.51 -41.31 16.68
C THR A 118 41.37 -41.36 15.67
N ILE A 119 40.86 -40.20 15.27
CA ILE A 119 39.75 -40.05 14.32
C ILE A 119 40.36 -39.70 12.96
N SER A 120 40.26 -40.60 11.99
CA SER A 120 40.72 -40.37 10.63
C SER A 120 39.62 -39.72 9.80
N LEU A 121 39.84 -38.46 9.41
CA LEU A 121 38.96 -37.70 8.54
C LEU A 121 39.24 -38.08 7.07
N GLN A 122 38.18 -38.24 6.29
CA GLN A 122 38.28 -38.59 4.87
C GLN A 122 38.26 -37.38 3.94
N TYR A 123 37.65 -36.27 4.37
CA TYR A 123 37.32 -35.14 3.49
C TYR A 123 37.87 -33.78 3.95
N GLY A 124 38.84 -33.75 4.87
CA GLY A 124 39.39 -32.49 5.40
C GLY A 124 38.51 -31.83 6.46
N GLY A 125 38.76 -30.55 6.73
CA GLY A 125 37.98 -29.71 7.66
C GLY A 125 38.37 -29.83 9.13
N LEU A 126 39.62 -30.23 9.45
CA LEU A 126 40.10 -30.30 10.83
C LEU A 126 40.08 -28.93 11.52
N ASP A 127 40.48 -27.89 10.80
CA ASP A 127 40.45 -26.49 11.23
C ASP A 127 39.03 -26.01 11.59
N ILE A 128 38.03 -26.42 10.80
CA ILE A 128 36.61 -26.14 11.09
C ILE A 128 36.14 -26.94 12.32
N LEU A 129 36.50 -28.21 12.43
CA LEU A 129 36.19 -29.04 13.61
C LEU A 129 36.85 -28.50 14.90
N GLU A 130 38.05 -27.91 14.80
CA GLU A 130 38.75 -27.23 15.89
C GLU A 130 38.08 -25.90 16.25
N ALA A 131 37.70 -25.08 15.25
CA ALA A 131 37.00 -23.80 15.46
C ALA A 131 35.63 -23.97 16.13
N LEU A 132 34.89 -25.02 15.75
CA LEU A 132 33.59 -25.37 16.34
C LEU A 132 33.70 -26.13 17.69
N ASP A 133 34.91 -26.25 18.23
CA ASP A 133 35.22 -26.95 19.49
C ASP A 133 34.62 -28.38 19.56
N VAL A 134 34.63 -29.07 18.42
CA VAL A 134 34.03 -30.41 18.28
C VAL A 134 34.77 -31.43 19.14
N GLN A 135 36.07 -31.22 19.38
CA GLN A 135 36.85 -32.03 20.30
C GLN A 135 36.27 -32.00 21.72
N ASN A 136 35.87 -30.84 22.23
CA ASN A 136 35.20 -30.75 23.53
C ASN A 136 33.79 -31.35 23.48
N THR A 137 33.05 -31.17 22.38
CA THR A 137 31.72 -31.80 22.22
C THR A 137 31.82 -33.33 22.26
N LEU A 138 32.76 -33.92 21.52
CA LEU A 138 33.03 -35.36 21.52
C LEU A 138 33.51 -35.84 22.89
N ASN A 139 34.41 -35.10 23.54
CA ASN A 139 34.85 -35.42 24.90
C ASN A 139 33.71 -35.31 25.92
N GLN A 140 32.78 -34.35 25.79
CA GLN A 140 31.59 -34.26 26.62
C GLN A 140 30.67 -35.46 26.38
N ILE A 141 30.44 -35.86 25.13
CA ILE A 141 29.64 -37.04 24.81
C ILE A 141 30.29 -38.30 25.39
N LEU A 142 31.60 -38.50 25.17
CA LEU A 142 32.34 -39.64 25.70
C LEU A 142 32.38 -39.65 27.23
N MET A 143 32.51 -38.48 27.86
CA MET A 143 32.45 -38.33 29.31
C MET A 143 31.05 -38.60 29.86
N GLU A 144 29.99 -38.13 29.20
CA GLU A 144 28.62 -38.43 29.59
C GLU A 144 28.33 -39.93 29.45
N TRP A 145 28.65 -40.50 28.28
CA TRP A 145 28.31 -41.86 27.88
C TRP A 145 29.17 -42.91 28.57
N PHE A 146 30.47 -42.66 28.78
CA PHE A 146 31.41 -43.67 29.30
C PHE A 146 32.14 -43.22 30.57
N GLN A 147 31.89 -42.01 31.06
CA GLN A 147 32.49 -41.46 32.30
C GLN A 147 34.03 -41.44 32.29
N LYS A 148 34.63 -41.45 31.08
CA LYS A 148 36.06 -41.43 30.87
C LYS A 148 36.42 -40.40 29.79
N PRO A 149 37.32 -39.45 30.06
CA PRO A 149 37.86 -38.58 29.02
C PRO A 149 38.88 -39.37 28.18
N TYR A 150 38.88 -39.14 26.87
CA TYR A 150 39.87 -39.71 25.96
C TYR A 150 40.73 -38.58 25.38
N GLN A 151 42.00 -38.86 25.08
CA GLN A 151 42.78 -37.93 24.25
C GLN A 151 42.37 -38.11 22.80
N LEU A 152 41.65 -37.14 22.26
CA LEU A 152 41.20 -37.17 20.86
C LEU A 152 42.28 -36.58 19.97
N HIS A 153 42.66 -37.32 18.92
CA HIS A 153 43.57 -36.86 17.88
C HIS A 153 42.92 -37.03 16.52
N PHE A 154 42.91 -36.00 15.71
CA PHE A 154 42.43 -36.10 14.33
C PHE A 154 43.60 -36.36 13.39
N THR A 155 43.39 -37.25 12.41
CA THR A 155 44.38 -37.66 11.40
C THR A 155 43.69 -37.87 10.06
N GLY A 156 44.40 -38.37 9.04
CA GLY A 156 43.84 -38.57 7.70
C GLY A 156 44.02 -37.33 6.81
N VAL A 157 43.00 -37.00 6.01
CA VAL A 157 42.98 -35.75 5.25
C VAL A 157 42.61 -34.64 6.23
N THR A 158 43.61 -33.93 6.75
CA THR A 158 43.42 -32.88 7.77
C THR A 158 43.24 -31.49 7.16
N GLN A 159 43.76 -31.28 5.95
CA GLN A 159 43.54 -30.10 5.14
C GLN A 159 42.80 -30.52 3.88
N VAL A 160 41.83 -29.72 3.45
CA VAL A 160 41.19 -29.97 2.17
C VAL A 160 42.10 -29.45 1.06
N ASP A 161 42.46 -30.30 0.10
CA ASP A 161 43.21 -29.87 -1.08
C ASP A 161 42.29 -29.05 -1.99
N ALA A 162 42.50 -27.72 -1.96
CA ALA A 162 41.72 -26.73 -2.69
C ALA A 162 41.68 -26.96 -4.22
N SER A 163 42.55 -27.81 -4.76
CA SER A 163 42.56 -28.18 -6.19
C SER A 163 41.62 -29.35 -6.55
N THR A 164 41.03 -30.02 -5.55
CA THR A 164 40.10 -31.14 -5.73
C THR A 164 38.71 -30.90 -5.13
N LEU A 165 38.51 -29.78 -4.44
CA LEU A 165 37.19 -29.32 -4.04
C LEU A 165 36.52 -28.52 -5.18
N PRO A 166 35.23 -28.73 -5.45
CA PRO A 166 34.44 -27.77 -6.20
C PRO A 166 34.48 -26.42 -5.48
N GLU A 167 34.71 -25.31 -6.20
CA GLU A 167 34.69 -23.96 -5.64
C GLU A 167 33.35 -23.67 -4.96
N ILE A 168 33.37 -23.67 -3.63
CA ILE A 168 32.34 -23.10 -2.77
C ILE A 168 33.04 -22.02 -1.93
N PRO A 169 32.75 -20.73 -2.12
CA PRO A 169 33.28 -19.69 -1.24
C PRO A 169 32.43 -19.57 0.03
N GLU A 170 33.03 -19.94 1.17
CA GLU A 170 32.45 -19.91 2.52
C GLU A 170 32.41 -18.50 3.15
N PRO A 171 31.51 -18.28 4.13
CA PRO A 171 31.72 -17.34 5.22
C PRO A 171 31.82 -18.07 6.58
N VAL A 172 32.92 -17.91 7.34
CA VAL A 172 32.89 -18.06 8.81
C VAL A 172 33.93 -17.13 9.48
N PHE A 173 33.48 -16.35 10.46
CA PHE A 173 34.28 -15.99 11.63
C PHE A 173 33.62 -16.70 12.83
N GLU A 174 34.41 -17.24 13.76
CA GLU A 174 34.06 -17.50 15.17
C GLU A 174 35.31 -18.09 15.88
N GLU A 175 35.59 -18.02 17.18
CA GLU A 175 34.97 -17.39 18.35
C GLU A 175 35.98 -17.41 19.53
N ALA A 176 35.48 -17.21 20.75
CA ALA A 176 36.14 -16.88 22.01
C ALA A 176 36.68 -18.10 22.82
N PRO A 177 37.29 -17.90 24.03
CA PRO A 177 38.29 -18.78 24.65
C PRO A 177 37.74 -19.77 25.71
N PRO A 178 38.55 -20.71 26.25
CA PRO A 178 38.16 -21.52 27.40
C PRO A 178 38.62 -20.94 28.77
N PRO A 179 37.86 -21.22 29.86
CA PRO A 179 38.09 -20.71 31.22
C PRO A 179 38.65 -21.78 32.19
N GLN A 180 39.23 -21.34 33.32
CA GLN A 180 39.26 -21.98 34.66
C GLN A 180 40.14 -21.10 35.60
N ALA A 181 39.97 -20.94 36.92
CA ALA A 181 39.30 -21.71 37.97
C ALA A 181 38.99 -20.85 39.24
N ALA A 182 38.25 -21.48 40.17
CA ALA A 182 37.73 -21.07 41.49
C ALA A 182 38.79 -20.60 42.54
N PHE A 183 38.53 -19.96 43.71
CA PHE A 183 37.59 -20.21 44.82
C PHE A 183 37.53 -19.00 45.80
N ALA A 184 36.37 -18.86 46.48
CA ALA A 184 36.12 -18.45 47.89
C ALA A 184 36.31 -17.01 48.47
N ALA A 185 35.19 -16.54 49.05
CA ALA A 185 34.83 -15.47 50.02
C ALA A 185 35.92 -14.91 50.98
N VAL A 186 35.89 -13.70 51.59
CA VAL A 186 34.90 -12.82 52.29
C VAL A 186 35.57 -11.38 52.43
N PRO A 187 35.06 -10.38 53.19
CA PRO A 187 34.05 -9.32 52.95
C PRO A 187 34.60 -7.89 52.61
N LYS A 188 33.65 -6.95 52.37
CA LYS A 188 33.73 -5.49 52.11
C LYS A 188 34.93 -4.70 52.69
N GLN A 189 35.58 -3.88 51.83
CA GLN A 189 36.20 -2.59 52.17
C GLN A 189 36.03 -1.55 51.05
N GLU A 190 35.84 -0.30 51.45
CA GLU A 190 35.59 0.92 50.66
C GLU A 190 36.85 1.49 49.95
N PRO A 191 36.73 2.50 49.07
CA PRO A 191 37.48 2.59 47.82
C PRO A 191 38.86 3.25 47.96
N THR A 192 39.82 2.82 47.14
CA THR A 192 41.06 3.58 46.89
C THR A 192 41.31 3.76 45.40
N LYS A 193 41.43 5.03 45.01
CA LYS A 193 41.82 5.53 43.69
C LYS A 193 43.13 4.88 43.22
N ARG A 194 43.15 4.31 42.02
CA ARG A 194 44.40 4.08 41.26
C ARG A 194 44.19 4.31 39.77
N GLU A 195 45.03 5.20 39.25
CA GLU A 195 45.17 5.63 37.86
C GLU A 195 45.32 4.45 36.91
N TRP A 196 44.60 4.47 35.78
CA TRP A 196 44.79 3.51 34.70
C TRP A 196 45.69 4.10 33.62
N ARG A 197 46.83 3.41 33.41
CA ARG A 197 47.73 3.57 32.27
C ARG A 197 46.95 3.38 30.96
N ARG A 198 47.22 4.24 29.98
CA ARG A 198 46.81 4.08 28.58
C ARG A 198 47.32 2.73 28.04
N ALA A 199 46.40 1.81 27.75
CA ALA A 199 46.66 0.69 26.85
C ALA A 199 46.31 1.13 25.41
N ALA A 200 47.23 0.88 24.48
CA ALA A 200 47.08 1.13 23.05
C ALA A 200 45.88 0.34 22.46
N PRO A 201 45.28 0.78 21.34
CA PRO A 201 44.09 0.17 20.79
C PRO A 201 44.37 -1.19 20.14
N VAL A 202 43.65 -2.23 20.57
CA VAL A 202 43.38 -3.41 19.74
C VAL A 202 42.25 -3.01 18.80
N VAL A 203 42.55 -2.97 17.50
CA VAL A 203 41.58 -2.86 16.42
C VAL A 203 41.25 -4.31 16.01
N THR A 204 40.04 -4.77 16.31
CA THR A 204 39.42 -5.91 15.62
C THR A 204 39.20 -5.50 14.16
N GLU A 205 39.55 -6.36 13.20
CA GLU A 205 39.32 -6.08 11.77
C GLU A 205 37.86 -5.67 11.53
N MET A 206 37.66 -4.63 10.73
CA MET A 206 36.33 -4.12 10.41
C MET A 206 35.57 -5.11 9.53
N PRO A 207 34.26 -5.39 9.77
CA PRO A 207 33.45 -6.21 8.88
C PRO A 207 33.46 -5.64 7.45
N LYS A 208 33.47 -6.54 6.46
CA LYS A 208 33.40 -6.19 5.03
C LYS A 208 31.98 -5.77 4.64
N ILE A 209 31.56 -4.61 5.13
CA ILE A 209 30.27 -3.97 4.85
C ILE A 209 30.50 -2.58 4.21
N PRO A 210 29.54 -2.03 3.44
CA PRO A 210 29.75 -0.81 2.66
C PRO A 210 29.65 0.47 3.51
N PHE A 211 30.34 0.51 4.65
CA PHE A 211 30.28 1.62 5.60
C PHE A 211 31.67 1.99 6.14
N GLU A 212 31.93 3.29 6.23
CA GLU A 212 33.10 3.87 6.88
C GLU A 212 32.68 4.57 8.17
N LEU A 213 33.52 4.46 9.19
CA LEU A 213 33.33 5.18 10.45
C LEU A 213 33.59 6.67 10.29
N THR A 214 32.88 7.47 11.08
CA THR A 214 33.19 8.88 11.29
C THR A 214 33.29 9.18 12.79
N ASP A 215 34.01 10.24 13.14
CA ASP A 215 34.19 10.66 14.53
C ASP A 215 33.10 11.63 15.02
N THR A 216 32.00 11.78 14.27
CA THR A 216 30.93 12.74 14.59
C THR A 216 29.88 12.10 15.50
N PRO A 217 29.79 12.47 16.80
CA PRO A 217 28.80 11.89 17.70
C PRO A 217 27.39 12.40 17.38
N VAL A 218 26.41 11.49 17.42
CA VAL A 218 24.98 11.79 17.35
C VAL A 218 24.36 11.68 18.74
N TYR A 219 24.64 10.60 19.46
CA TYR A 219 24.14 10.31 20.80
C TYR A 219 25.24 9.60 21.60
N GLY A 220 25.45 9.97 22.87
CA GLY A 220 26.53 9.42 23.70
C GLY A 220 27.94 9.86 23.28
N GLU A 221 28.94 9.48 24.07
CA GLU A 221 30.29 10.08 23.97
C GLU A 221 31.36 9.17 23.37
N ARG A 222 31.15 7.84 23.35
CA ARG A 222 32.21 6.90 22.98
C ARG A 222 31.70 5.67 22.25
N LEU A 223 32.08 5.55 20.98
CA LEU A 223 31.84 4.37 20.16
C LEU A 223 32.66 3.17 20.66
N GLY A 224 32.02 1.99 20.66
CA GLY A 224 32.66 0.72 20.94
C GLY A 224 33.64 0.31 19.84
N ARG A 225 34.47 -0.70 20.12
CA ARG A 225 35.49 -1.21 19.18
C ARG A 225 35.16 -2.57 18.58
N ASN A 226 34.13 -3.24 19.08
CA ASN A 226 33.74 -4.57 18.66
C ASN A 226 32.68 -4.47 17.56
N PHE A 227 33.12 -4.31 16.30
CA PHE A 227 32.21 -4.20 15.16
C PHE A 227 31.81 -5.57 14.61
N TYR A 228 30.52 -5.74 14.35
CA TYR A 228 29.94 -6.93 13.73
C TYR A 228 29.10 -6.53 12.51
N ALA A 229 29.08 -7.39 11.49
CA ALA A 229 27.98 -7.38 10.52
C ALA A 229 26.69 -7.79 11.22
N ILE A 230 25.56 -7.19 10.87
CA ILE A 230 24.30 -7.35 11.61
C ILE A 230 23.82 -8.79 11.57
N ASN A 231 24.04 -9.53 10.48
CA ASN A 231 23.70 -10.95 10.39
C ASN A 231 24.49 -11.86 11.36
N MET A 232 25.63 -11.39 11.88
CA MET A 232 26.45 -12.11 12.87
C MET A 232 26.13 -11.69 14.32
N VAL A 233 25.21 -10.74 14.51
CA VAL A 233 24.84 -10.27 15.84
C VAL A 233 23.87 -11.25 16.50
N SER A 234 24.25 -11.74 17.68
CA SER A 234 23.49 -12.68 18.49
C SER A 234 23.54 -12.35 19.98
N GLN A 235 22.80 -13.09 20.80
CA GLN A 235 22.72 -12.87 22.25
C GLN A 235 24.08 -13.05 22.95
N VAL A 236 25.00 -13.85 22.39
CA VAL A 236 26.28 -14.16 23.04
C VAL A 236 27.28 -13.00 22.95
N ASN A 237 27.12 -12.08 21.99
CA ASN A 237 28.12 -11.02 21.76
C ASN A 237 28.14 -9.92 22.85
N GLY A 238 27.16 -9.86 23.75
CA GLY A 238 27.14 -8.88 24.84
C GLY A 238 27.04 -7.42 24.36
N ASN A 239 28.13 -6.64 24.46
CA ASN A 239 28.20 -5.29 23.88
C ASN A 239 28.72 -5.38 22.43
N VAL A 240 27.92 -4.91 21.49
CA VAL A 240 28.23 -4.90 20.06
C VAL A 240 28.32 -3.48 19.54
N SER A 241 29.05 -3.31 18.43
CA SER A 241 29.03 -2.12 17.59
C SER A 241 28.61 -2.54 16.19
N VAL A 242 27.71 -1.79 15.58
CA VAL A 242 27.15 -2.09 14.26
C VAL A 242 27.13 -0.81 13.43
N MET A 243 27.08 -0.96 12.11
CA MET A 243 26.89 0.15 11.18
C MET A 243 25.72 -0.17 10.27
N GLY A 244 24.98 0.84 9.84
CA GLY A 244 23.88 0.63 8.90
C GLY A 244 23.20 1.92 8.51
N ASN A 245 22.43 1.84 7.43
CA ASN A 245 21.52 2.90 7.02
C ASN A 245 20.24 2.80 7.84
N ILE A 246 19.78 3.93 8.37
CA ILE A 246 18.46 4.05 8.97
C ILE A 246 17.43 3.92 7.84
N PHE A 247 16.48 3.01 7.96
CA PHE A 247 15.33 2.93 7.05
C PHE A 247 14.01 3.28 7.75
N LYS A 248 13.96 3.19 9.09
CA LYS A 248 12.80 3.60 9.89
C LYS A 248 13.23 4.14 11.25
N CYS A 249 12.53 5.15 11.75
CA CYS A 249 12.75 5.68 13.09
C CYS A 249 11.42 6.06 13.74
N ASP A 250 11.07 5.37 14.83
CA ASP A 250 9.90 5.65 15.64
C ASP A 250 10.32 6.31 16.96
N SER A 251 9.52 7.25 17.43
CA SER A 251 9.69 7.88 18.74
C SER A 251 8.38 7.92 19.51
N ARG A 252 8.40 7.59 20.80
CA ARG A 252 7.22 7.69 21.68
C ARG A 252 7.58 8.34 23.00
N THR A 253 6.84 9.38 23.35
CA THR A 253 6.92 10.04 24.67
C THR A 253 6.47 9.06 25.76
N THR A 254 7.18 9.05 26.89
CA THR A 254 6.81 8.27 28.07
C THR A 254 5.53 8.82 28.72
N TRP A 255 4.81 7.98 29.46
CA TRP A 255 3.53 8.34 30.08
C TRP A 255 3.66 9.52 31.07
N ASP A 256 4.84 9.69 31.66
CA ASP A 256 5.17 10.78 32.58
C ASP A 256 5.56 12.08 31.86
N GLN A 257 5.56 12.09 30.52
CA GLN A 257 5.92 13.22 29.65
C GLN A 257 7.28 13.86 29.99
N LYS A 258 8.26 13.06 30.40
CA LYS A 258 9.63 13.55 30.69
C LYS A 258 10.66 13.10 29.67
N ASN A 259 10.46 11.92 29.10
CA ASN A 259 11.42 11.28 28.22
C ASN A 259 10.76 10.84 26.91
N VAL A 260 11.60 10.62 25.90
CA VAL A 260 11.21 10.07 24.62
C VAL A 260 12.02 8.79 24.38
N ARG A 261 11.32 7.71 24.03
CA ARG A 261 11.94 6.45 23.60
C ARG A 261 12.07 6.44 22.10
N PHE A 262 13.28 6.20 21.60
CA PHE A 262 13.56 6.00 20.19
C PHE A 262 13.67 4.50 19.87
N SER A 263 13.15 4.12 18.71
CA SER A 263 13.34 2.82 18.07
C SER A 263 13.80 3.08 16.63
N VAL A 264 15.10 2.92 16.39
CA VAL A 264 15.76 3.22 15.11
C VAL A 264 16.10 1.89 14.44
N TYR A 265 15.54 1.66 13.26
CA TYR A 265 15.77 0.45 12.48
C TYR A 265 16.90 0.71 11.50
N ILE A 266 17.95 -0.10 11.57
CA ILE A 266 19.10 0.00 10.69
C ILE A 266 19.32 -1.28 9.91
N THR A 267 19.87 -1.15 8.71
CA THR A 267 20.31 -2.28 7.88
C THR A 267 21.74 -2.04 7.39
N ASP A 268 22.56 -3.08 7.43
CA ASP A 268 23.85 -3.10 6.74
C ASP A 268 23.76 -3.86 5.41
N TYR A 269 22.54 -4.22 5.02
CA TYR A 269 22.14 -5.04 3.88
C TYR A 269 22.47 -6.53 3.99
N THR A 270 23.21 -6.96 5.01
CA THR A 270 23.36 -8.38 5.37
C THR A 270 22.20 -8.85 6.25
N SER A 271 21.72 -7.97 7.13
CA SER A 271 20.50 -8.11 7.92
C SER A 271 20.09 -6.74 8.47
N SER A 272 19.11 -6.70 9.37
CA SER A 272 18.63 -5.49 10.01
C SER A 272 18.45 -5.69 11.51
N ILE A 273 18.51 -4.62 12.29
CA ILE A 273 18.30 -4.67 13.75
C ILE A 273 17.71 -3.36 14.29
N ILE A 274 17.02 -3.45 15.42
CA ILE A 274 16.41 -2.29 16.10
C ILE A 274 17.39 -1.76 17.17
N LEU A 275 17.68 -0.47 17.11
CA LEU A 275 18.37 0.30 18.13
C LEU A 275 17.35 0.97 19.04
N LYS A 276 17.43 0.75 20.35
CA LYS A 276 16.56 1.39 21.34
C LYS A 276 17.33 2.18 22.37
N PHE A 277 16.89 3.40 22.63
CA PHE A 277 17.42 4.24 23.70
C PHE A 277 16.38 5.28 24.13
N MET A 278 16.64 5.96 25.25
CA MET A 278 15.73 6.94 25.84
C MET A 278 16.51 8.23 26.15
N VAL A 279 15.88 9.37 25.88
CA VAL A 279 16.43 10.71 26.14
C VAL A 279 15.37 11.62 26.76
N SER A 280 15.77 12.76 27.32
CA SER A 280 14.82 13.80 27.74
C SER A 280 14.10 14.42 26.54
N LEU A 281 12.95 15.06 26.77
CA LEU A 281 12.21 15.78 25.72
C LEU A 281 13.08 16.81 24.97
N ASP A 282 13.86 17.62 25.69
CA ASP A 282 14.72 18.64 25.08
C ASP A 282 15.78 18.03 24.13
N GLN A 283 16.37 16.89 24.52
CA GLN A 283 17.33 16.16 23.68
C GLN A 283 16.64 15.47 22.49
N ALA A 284 15.37 15.07 22.64
CA ALA A 284 14.63 14.41 21.57
C ALA A 284 14.39 15.33 20.37
N GLU A 285 14.13 16.62 20.60
CA GLU A 285 13.96 17.60 19.51
C GLU A 285 15.25 17.75 18.68
N GLU A 286 16.41 17.78 19.33
CA GLU A 286 17.72 17.85 18.65
C GLU A 286 18.00 16.58 17.82
N LEU A 287 17.71 15.41 18.38
CA LEU A 287 17.97 14.12 17.74
C LEU A 287 17.02 13.80 16.58
N SER A 288 15.77 14.27 16.64
CA SER A 288 14.76 14.04 15.60
C SER A 288 15.18 14.59 14.23
N GLY A 289 16.04 15.62 14.21
CA GLY A 289 16.66 16.14 12.99
C GLY A 289 17.73 15.22 12.40
N ARG A 290 18.45 14.50 13.28
CA ARG A 290 19.68 13.74 12.95
C ARG A 290 19.44 12.25 12.76
N LEU A 291 18.35 11.69 13.26
CA LEU A 291 17.97 10.28 13.12
C LEU A 291 16.82 10.13 12.13
N LYS A 292 17.15 10.20 10.84
CA LYS A 292 16.18 10.12 9.75
C LYS A 292 16.53 8.99 8.79
N PRO A 293 15.52 8.37 8.14
CA PRO A 293 15.75 7.42 7.06
C PRO A 293 16.72 7.98 6.00
N GLY A 294 17.57 7.10 5.45
CA GLY A 294 18.60 7.42 4.47
C GLY A 294 19.95 7.85 5.07
N ARG A 295 20.04 8.13 6.38
CA ARG A 295 21.34 8.42 7.03
C ARG A 295 22.05 7.13 7.43
N ALA A 296 23.35 7.09 7.19
CA ALA A 296 24.24 6.06 7.70
C ALA A 296 24.67 6.39 9.13
N ILE A 297 24.56 5.42 10.04
CA ILE A 297 25.01 5.56 11.42
C ILE A 297 25.85 4.36 11.84
N SER A 298 26.70 4.59 12.84
CA SER A 298 27.33 3.54 13.64
C SER A 298 26.79 3.62 15.06
N ALA A 299 26.53 2.48 15.69
CA ALA A 299 25.94 2.45 17.02
C ALA A 299 26.59 1.36 17.86
N SER A 300 26.76 1.64 19.16
CA SER A 300 27.21 0.62 20.12
C SER A 300 26.25 0.51 21.29
N GLY A 301 26.03 -0.71 21.73
CA GLY A 301 25.08 -1.01 22.80
C GLY A 301 25.12 -2.48 23.20
N GLN A 302 24.21 -2.85 24.10
CA GLN A 302 24.07 -4.22 24.57
C GLN A 302 22.91 -4.91 23.86
N ILE A 303 23.12 -6.14 23.38
CA ILE A 303 22.04 -6.96 22.85
C ILE A 303 21.14 -7.43 23.99
N VAL A 304 19.85 -7.13 23.88
CA VAL A 304 18.83 -7.50 24.86
C VAL A 304 17.58 -8.00 24.15
N TYR A 305 16.92 -9.00 24.73
CA TYR A 305 15.60 -9.42 24.27
C TYR A 305 14.54 -8.42 24.75
N ASP A 306 13.87 -7.76 23.83
CA ASP A 306 12.78 -6.82 24.12
C ASP A 306 11.44 -7.57 24.05
N LYS A 307 10.71 -7.60 25.16
CA LYS A 307 9.41 -8.31 25.25
C LYS A 307 8.29 -7.65 24.45
N TYR A 308 8.39 -6.35 24.18
CA TYR A 308 7.40 -5.62 23.41
C TYR A 308 7.63 -5.84 21.90
N GLU A 309 8.89 -5.84 21.46
CA GLU A 309 9.23 -6.24 20.09
C GLU A 309 9.16 -7.75 19.91
N GLU A 310 9.22 -8.55 20.99
CA GLU A 310 9.37 -10.00 20.92
C GLU A 310 10.59 -10.42 20.08
N ASP A 311 11.68 -9.64 20.21
CA ASP A 311 12.86 -9.78 19.38
C ASP A 311 14.11 -9.23 20.09
N TYR A 312 15.30 -9.57 19.59
CA TYR A 312 16.55 -9.01 20.07
C TYR A 312 16.79 -7.62 19.48
N VAL A 313 17.11 -6.67 20.36
CA VAL A 313 17.39 -5.27 20.02
C VAL A 313 18.71 -4.85 20.64
N ILE A 314 19.33 -3.80 20.10
CA ILE A 314 20.48 -3.15 20.73
C ILE A 314 19.97 -2.05 21.65
N ASN A 315 20.08 -2.28 22.96
CA ASN A 315 19.95 -1.20 23.94
C ASN A 315 21.17 -0.26 23.80
N THR A 316 20.94 0.84 23.10
CA THR A 316 21.97 1.67 22.48
C THR A 316 22.53 2.65 23.49
N LYS A 317 23.86 2.67 23.62
CA LYS A 317 24.59 3.58 24.52
C LYS A 317 25.13 4.79 23.77
N CYS A 318 25.45 4.62 22.48
CA CYS A 318 25.94 5.69 21.64
C CYS A 318 25.63 5.44 20.17
N ILE A 319 25.52 6.54 19.42
CA ILE A 319 25.32 6.60 17.98
C ILE A 319 26.27 7.66 17.42
N PHE A 320 26.96 7.35 16.34
CA PHE A 320 27.83 8.23 15.58
C PHE A 320 27.36 8.24 14.13
N GLU A 321 27.73 9.28 13.39
CA GLU A 321 27.51 9.28 11.96
C GLU A 321 28.42 8.22 11.31
N ALA A 322 27.91 7.54 10.30
CA ALA A 322 28.72 6.69 9.43
C ALA A 322 28.62 7.25 8.01
N LYS A 323 29.51 6.80 7.14
CA LYS A 323 29.46 7.12 5.73
C LYS A 323 29.22 5.85 4.94
N TYR A 324 28.14 5.83 4.19
CA TYR A 324 27.85 4.73 3.28
C TYR A 324 28.71 4.84 2.01
N ILE A 325 29.35 3.73 1.64
CA ILE A 325 30.19 3.62 0.45
C ILE A 325 29.29 3.25 -0.73
N VAL A 326 28.90 4.26 -1.50
CA VAL A 326 28.15 4.06 -2.76
C VAL A 326 29.11 3.52 -3.83
N ARG A 327 28.66 2.52 -4.61
CA ARG A 327 29.37 2.06 -5.83
C ARG A 327 29.70 3.24 -6.74
N ARG A 328 30.89 3.26 -7.33
CA ARG A 328 31.37 4.36 -8.19
C ARG A 328 31.78 3.82 -9.54
N ASP A 329 31.46 4.55 -10.60
CA ASP A 329 32.02 4.36 -11.92
C ASP A 329 33.27 5.24 -12.05
N GLN A 330 34.46 4.63 -12.17
CA GLN A 330 35.73 5.36 -12.27
C GLN A 330 36.24 5.52 -13.70
N SER A 331 35.54 4.99 -14.70
CA SER A 331 35.94 5.08 -16.11
C SER A 331 36.02 6.55 -16.58
N GLU A 332 37.00 6.91 -17.40
CA GLU A 332 37.07 8.27 -17.97
C GLU A 332 35.94 8.49 -18.98
N GLU A 333 35.70 7.49 -19.84
CA GLU A 333 34.60 7.47 -20.80
C GLU A 333 33.44 6.65 -20.25
N LYS A 334 32.23 7.21 -20.24
CA LYS A 334 31.06 6.60 -19.60
C LYS A 334 30.17 5.91 -20.61
N ARG A 335 29.64 4.73 -20.24
CA ARG A 335 28.59 4.06 -21.01
C ARG A 335 27.23 4.76 -20.87
N VAL A 336 26.29 4.38 -21.74
CA VAL A 336 24.86 4.70 -21.59
C VAL A 336 24.07 3.40 -21.47
N GLU A 337 23.19 3.30 -20.47
CA GLU A 337 22.27 2.17 -20.37
C GLU A 337 21.05 2.39 -21.26
N LEU A 338 20.74 1.40 -22.09
CA LEU A 338 19.66 1.46 -23.09
C LEU A 338 18.50 0.49 -22.80
N HIS A 339 18.65 -0.40 -21.82
CA HIS A 339 17.65 -1.41 -21.46
C HIS A 339 17.52 -1.47 -19.93
N LEU A 340 16.44 -0.86 -19.40
CA LEU A 340 16.23 -0.68 -17.97
C LEU A 340 14.74 -0.69 -17.61
N HIS A 341 14.43 -1.51 -16.62
CA HIS A 341 13.13 -1.68 -16.00
C HIS A 341 13.09 -0.98 -14.65
N THR A 342 11.92 -0.41 -14.35
CA THR A 342 11.63 0.28 -13.12
C THR A 342 10.55 -0.48 -12.35
N ASN A 343 10.22 -0.03 -11.14
CA ASN A 343 9.09 -0.53 -10.36
C ASN A 343 7.72 -0.50 -11.08
N MET A 344 7.63 0.10 -12.27
CA MET A 344 6.46 0.03 -13.17
C MET A 344 6.44 -1.17 -14.11
N SER A 345 7.53 -1.96 -14.20
CA SER A 345 7.51 -3.31 -14.76
C SER A 345 6.86 -4.26 -13.77
N ALA A 346 5.57 -4.56 -14.02
CA ALA A 346 4.65 -5.13 -13.04
C ALA A 346 5.19 -6.42 -12.40
N MET A 347 5.32 -6.40 -11.07
CA MET A 347 5.78 -7.51 -10.24
C MET A 347 7.15 -8.08 -10.62
N ASP A 348 8.02 -7.27 -11.23
CA ASP A 348 9.32 -7.74 -11.76
C ASP A 348 10.52 -6.91 -11.27
N ALA A 349 10.57 -5.62 -11.63
CA ALA A 349 11.62 -4.71 -11.19
C ALA A 349 11.18 -3.93 -9.94
N VAL A 350 12.16 -3.47 -9.14
CA VAL A 350 11.91 -3.03 -7.75
C VAL A 350 12.30 -1.60 -7.44
N ASN A 351 13.25 -1.02 -8.18
CA ASN A 351 13.71 0.35 -7.94
C ASN A 351 12.95 1.38 -8.77
N SER A 352 12.84 2.60 -8.24
CA SER A 352 12.21 3.73 -8.92
C SER A 352 13.11 4.31 -10.01
N ILE A 353 12.55 5.02 -10.99
CA ILE A 353 13.38 5.69 -12.01
C ILE A 353 14.26 6.78 -11.38
N GLU A 354 13.80 7.39 -10.30
CA GLU A 354 14.51 8.40 -9.54
C GLU A 354 15.82 7.85 -8.96
N ASP A 355 15.80 6.62 -8.44
CA ASP A 355 16.99 5.94 -7.93
C ASP A 355 18.04 5.78 -9.03
N PHE A 356 17.61 5.33 -10.21
CA PHE A 356 18.50 5.11 -11.36
C PHE A 356 19.06 6.41 -11.92
N VAL A 357 18.24 7.45 -12.07
CA VAL A 357 18.68 8.75 -12.60
C VAL A 357 19.65 9.43 -11.64
N ARG A 358 19.40 9.38 -10.33
CA ARG A 358 20.35 9.89 -9.32
C ARG A 358 21.67 9.12 -9.35
N ARG A 359 21.61 7.80 -9.55
CA ARG A 359 22.83 6.98 -9.71
C ARG A 359 23.59 7.31 -10.99
N ALA A 360 22.90 7.47 -12.12
CA ALA A 360 23.49 7.88 -13.39
C ALA A 360 24.18 9.25 -13.27
N ALA A 361 23.52 10.23 -12.65
CA ALA A 361 24.11 11.55 -12.39
C ALA A 361 25.37 11.45 -11.52
N TYR A 362 25.31 10.64 -10.45
CA TYR A 362 26.46 10.41 -9.57
C TYR A 362 27.63 9.71 -10.29
N TRP A 363 27.35 8.82 -11.24
CA TRP A 363 28.36 8.15 -12.07
C TRP A 363 28.84 9.00 -13.26
N GLY A 364 28.20 10.13 -13.55
CA GLY A 364 28.52 10.98 -14.68
C GLY A 364 28.05 10.43 -16.03
N HIS A 365 27.09 9.50 -16.05
CA HIS A 365 26.49 9.03 -17.30
C HIS A 365 25.68 10.17 -17.93
N LYS A 366 25.91 10.45 -19.22
CA LYS A 366 25.24 11.56 -19.92
C LYS A 366 23.75 11.32 -20.15
N ALA A 367 23.34 10.06 -20.27
CA ALA A 367 21.98 9.65 -20.56
C ALA A 367 21.65 8.29 -19.92
N ILE A 368 20.36 7.99 -19.80
CA ILE A 368 19.86 6.70 -19.33
C ILE A 368 18.48 6.41 -19.96
N ALA A 369 18.25 5.17 -20.38
CA ALA A 369 16.96 4.76 -20.91
C ALA A 369 15.99 4.24 -19.84
N ILE A 370 14.70 4.29 -20.19
CA ILE A 370 13.62 3.60 -19.49
C ILE A 370 12.85 2.77 -20.51
N THR A 371 12.74 1.47 -20.28
CA THR A 371 12.16 0.48 -21.22
C THR A 371 11.30 -0.54 -20.48
N ASP A 372 10.38 -0.07 -19.64
CA ASP A 372 9.48 -0.93 -18.87
C ASP A 372 8.67 -1.91 -19.75
N HIS A 373 8.31 -3.06 -19.19
CA HIS A 373 7.57 -4.10 -19.91
C HIS A 373 6.17 -3.63 -20.33
N GLY A 374 5.97 -3.43 -21.63
CA GLY A 374 4.69 -3.16 -22.29
C GLY A 374 3.96 -1.91 -21.79
N ASN A 375 4.63 -1.00 -21.09
CA ASN A 375 3.99 0.15 -20.46
C ASN A 375 4.95 1.33 -20.27
N LEU A 376 4.40 2.55 -20.18
CA LEU A 376 5.18 3.79 -20.14
C LEU A 376 5.01 4.57 -18.81
N GLN A 377 4.52 3.94 -17.75
CA GLN A 377 3.93 4.65 -16.60
C GLN A 377 4.89 5.52 -15.81
N ASN A 378 6.20 5.25 -15.86
CA ASN A 378 7.19 6.06 -15.14
C ASN A 378 7.74 7.24 -15.96
N TYR A 379 7.25 7.47 -17.18
CA TYR A 379 7.67 8.61 -18.01
C TYR A 379 7.51 9.98 -17.31
N PRO A 380 6.39 10.25 -16.57
CA PRO A 380 6.22 11.52 -15.86
C PRO A 380 7.29 11.75 -14.78
N ASN A 381 7.56 10.72 -13.98
CA ASN A 381 8.59 10.76 -12.94
C ASN A 381 9.99 10.92 -13.54
N ALA A 382 10.26 10.19 -14.64
CA ALA A 382 11.50 10.31 -15.40
C ALA A 382 11.73 11.74 -15.92
N GLN A 383 10.69 12.39 -16.46
CA GLN A 383 10.74 13.80 -16.89
C GLN A 383 11.09 14.73 -15.72
N ALA A 384 10.42 14.55 -14.57
CA ALA A 384 10.64 15.40 -13.40
C ALA A 384 12.07 15.27 -12.85
N ILE A 385 12.57 14.04 -12.65
CA ILE A 385 13.90 13.82 -12.07
C ILE A 385 15.04 14.17 -13.04
N SER A 386 14.83 13.97 -14.35
CA SER A 386 15.79 14.35 -15.38
C SER A 386 16.11 15.85 -15.35
N GLN A 387 15.09 16.69 -15.22
CA GLN A 387 15.24 18.13 -15.10
C GLN A 387 15.98 18.53 -13.80
N GLU A 388 15.75 17.80 -12.71
CA GLU A 388 16.42 18.03 -11.42
C GLU A 388 17.92 17.68 -11.48
N CYS A 389 18.27 16.53 -12.08
CA CYS A 389 19.63 15.98 -12.06
C CYS A 389 20.47 16.33 -13.29
N GLY A 390 19.88 16.83 -14.38
CA GLY A 390 20.58 17.17 -15.62
C GLY A 390 21.06 15.95 -16.42
N VAL A 391 20.42 14.78 -16.25
CA VAL A 391 20.70 13.56 -17.02
C VAL A 391 19.66 13.42 -18.12
N LYS A 392 20.10 13.21 -19.36
CA LYS A 392 19.19 13.04 -20.50
C LYS A 392 18.42 11.72 -20.40
N MET A 393 17.10 11.77 -20.49
CA MET A 393 16.27 10.57 -20.59
C MET A 393 16.16 10.07 -22.01
N ILE A 394 16.25 8.76 -22.16
CA ILE A 394 15.92 8.02 -23.37
C ILE A 394 14.61 7.27 -23.10
N TYR A 395 13.51 7.78 -23.64
CA TYR A 395 12.20 7.16 -23.44
C TYR A 395 12.04 5.97 -24.37
N GLY A 396 11.71 4.80 -23.83
CA GLY A 396 11.41 3.61 -24.62
C GLY A 396 10.44 2.65 -23.93
N VAL A 397 10.31 1.47 -24.52
CA VAL A 397 9.51 0.36 -23.97
C VAL A 397 10.17 -0.96 -24.37
N GLU A 398 10.06 -1.96 -23.51
CA GLU A 398 10.22 -3.35 -23.94
C GLU A 398 8.84 -3.93 -24.29
N GLY A 399 8.59 -4.09 -25.58
CA GLY A 399 7.32 -4.61 -26.11
C GLY A 399 7.28 -6.12 -26.23
N TYR A 400 6.07 -6.68 -26.34
CA TYR A 400 5.85 -8.10 -26.63
C TYR A 400 5.53 -8.30 -28.12
N LEU A 401 6.56 -8.47 -28.94
CA LEU A 401 6.47 -8.65 -30.38
C LEU A 401 5.77 -9.96 -30.77
N VAL A 402 4.85 -9.87 -31.72
CA VAL A 402 4.29 -10.97 -32.48
C VAL A 402 4.46 -10.68 -33.96
N ASP A 403 5.00 -11.65 -34.69
CA ASP A 403 5.04 -11.56 -36.15
C ASP A 403 3.69 -11.98 -36.74
N ASP A 404 2.88 -10.98 -37.09
CA ASP A 404 1.57 -11.14 -37.72
C ASP A 404 1.64 -11.17 -39.25
N MET A 405 2.83 -10.98 -39.82
CA MET A 405 3.06 -10.96 -41.27
C MET A 405 3.28 -12.37 -41.83
N VAL A 406 3.33 -13.39 -40.97
CA VAL A 406 3.46 -14.80 -41.38
C VAL A 406 2.18 -15.32 -42.05
N PRO A 407 2.28 -16.12 -43.14
CA PRO A 407 1.11 -16.66 -43.82
C PRO A 407 0.20 -17.47 -42.89
N GLY A 408 -1.10 -17.17 -42.90
CA GLY A 408 -2.11 -17.88 -42.11
C GLY A 408 -2.28 -17.38 -40.66
N PHE A 409 -1.68 -16.23 -40.31
CA PHE A 409 -1.92 -15.61 -39.01
C PHE A 409 -3.40 -15.24 -38.81
N ASN A 410 -4.02 -15.81 -37.78
CA ASN A 410 -5.40 -15.49 -37.36
C ASN A 410 -5.44 -15.33 -35.84
N PRO A 411 -5.61 -14.11 -35.28
CA PRO A 411 -5.56 -13.88 -33.84
C PRO A 411 -6.44 -14.84 -33.01
N GLN A 412 -7.68 -15.12 -33.45
CA GLN A 412 -8.64 -15.92 -32.68
C GLN A 412 -8.27 -17.40 -32.58
N GLU A 413 -7.71 -17.97 -33.65
CA GLU A 413 -7.28 -19.37 -33.69
C GLU A 413 -5.87 -19.53 -33.10
N THR A 414 -5.01 -18.55 -33.38
CA THR A 414 -3.58 -18.56 -33.06
C THR A 414 -3.32 -18.51 -31.56
N TYR A 415 -4.08 -17.70 -30.80
CA TYR A 415 -3.92 -17.63 -29.35
C TYR A 415 -4.48 -18.84 -28.60
N ARG A 416 -5.46 -19.55 -29.17
CA ARG A 416 -6.01 -20.79 -28.61
C ARG A 416 -5.05 -21.97 -28.76
N GLN A 417 -4.24 -21.99 -29.82
CA GLN A 417 -3.34 -23.11 -30.14
C GLN A 417 -2.00 -23.09 -29.37
N LYS A 418 -1.67 -22.02 -28.64
CA LYS A 418 -0.39 -21.82 -27.91
C LYS A 418 0.89 -21.96 -28.77
N THR A 419 0.79 -21.97 -30.09
CA THR A 419 1.91 -22.18 -31.03
C THR A 419 2.60 -20.88 -31.46
N THR A 420 1.91 -19.74 -31.31
CA THR A 420 2.36 -18.33 -31.38
C THR A 420 3.71 -17.95 -30.76
N PRO A 421 4.87 -17.89 -31.44
CA PRO A 421 6.07 -17.36 -30.81
C PRO A 421 5.87 -15.88 -30.44
N ARG A 422 6.30 -15.51 -29.23
CA ARG A 422 6.25 -14.13 -28.71
C ARG A 422 7.64 -13.75 -28.29
N TYR A 423 8.07 -12.57 -28.68
CA TYR A 423 9.43 -12.10 -28.49
C TYR A 423 9.43 -10.78 -27.75
N HIS A 424 10.54 -10.46 -27.10
CA HIS A 424 10.78 -9.11 -26.63
C HIS A 424 11.35 -8.25 -27.75
N ILE A 425 11.09 -6.94 -27.68
CA ILE A 425 11.60 -5.93 -28.61
C ILE A 425 11.83 -4.63 -27.84
N ILE A 426 12.95 -3.96 -28.10
CA ILE A 426 13.19 -2.64 -27.52
C ILE A 426 12.82 -1.58 -28.54
N ILE A 427 12.04 -0.59 -28.11
CA ILE A 427 11.63 0.54 -28.94
C ILE A 427 12.01 1.81 -28.20
N LEU A 428 12.96 2.56 -28.74
CA LEU A 428 13.40 3.86 -28.21
C LEU A 428 12.79 4.99 -29.03
N VAL A 429 12.37 6.05 -28.35
CA VAL A 429 11.81 7.25 -28.98
C VAL A 429 12.93 8.17 -29.41
N ARG A 430 13.01 8.46 -30.71
CA ARG A 430 13.99 9.39 -31.28
C ARG A 430 13.58 10.85 -31.15
N ASN A 431 12.30 11.15 -31.37
CA ASN A 431 11.76 12.51 -31.41
C ASN A 431 10.27 12.55 -31.05
N LYS A 432 9.67 13.75 -31.09
CA LYS A 432 8.25 13.95 -30.72
C LYS A 432 7.26 13.13 -31.56
N THR A 433 7.54 12.91 -32.86
CA THR A 433 6.71 12.03 -33.71
C THR A 433 6.77 10.59 -33.20
N GLY A 434 7.97 10.12 -32.89
CA GLY A 434 8.17 8.81 -32.28
C GLY A 434 7.43 8.64 -30.94
N LEU A 435 7.39 9.68 -30.11
CA LEU A 435 6.70 9.63 -28.82
C LEU A 435 5.21 9.35 -29.01
N LYS A 436 4.58 10.11 -29.92
CA LYS A 436 3.17 9.95 -30.26
C LYS A 436 2.89 8.58 -30.87
N ASN A 437 3.75 8.12 -31.78
CA ASN A 437 3.66 6.80 -32.39
C ASN A 437 3.77 5.68 -31.34
N LEU A 438 4.67 5.83 -30.36
CA LEU A 438 4.81 4.88 -29.27
C LEU A 438 3.56 4.88 -28.36
N TYR A 439 2.96 6.04 -28.08
CA TYR A 439 1.72 6.12 -27.32
C TYR A 439 0.58 5.38 -28.04
N GLU A 440 0.48 5.51 -29.36
CA GLU A 440 -0.49 4.77 -30.16
C GLU A 440 -0.22 3.25 -30.14
N LEU A 441 1.04 2.82 -30.33
CA LEU A 441 1.43 1.40 -30.29
C LEU A 441 1.09 0.75 -28.94
N VAL A 442 1.47 1.38 -27.83
CA VAL A 442 1.16 0.88 -26.48
C VAL A 442 -0.35 0.83 -26.27
N SER A 443 -1.10 1.81 -26.78
CA SER A 443 -2.56 1.80 -26.67
C SER A 443 -3.19 0.64 -27.43
N TYR A 444 -2.78 0.37 -28.67
CA TYR A 444 -3.28 -0.77 -29.44
C TYR A 444 -2.91 -2.10 -28.80
N SER A 445 -1.72 -2.20 -28.21
CA SER A 445 -1.29 -3.40 -27.51
C SER A 445 -2.16 -3.73 -26.29
N ASN A 446 -2.70 -2.72 -25.59
CA ASN A 446 -3.56 -2.88 -24.41
C ASN A 446 -5.06 -3.00 -24.74
N ILE A 447 -5.50 -2.49 -25.90
CA ILE A 447 -6.93 -2.42 -26.27
C ILE A 447 -7.32 -3.42 -27.35
N ARG A 448 -6.49 -3.57 -28.40
CA ARG A 448 -6.85 -4.37 -29.59
C ARG A 448 -6.20 -5.75 -29.59
N HIS A 449 -4.99 -5.83 -29.05
CA HIS A 449 -4.11 -6.99 -29.21
C HIS A 449 -3.73 -7.65 -27.87
N PHE A 450 -4.39 -7.27 -26.78
CA PHE A 450 -4.08 -7.79 -25.47
C PHE A 450 -4.40 -9.30 -25.39
N TYR A 451 -3.43 -10.09 -24.94
CA TYR A 451 -3.64 -11.49 -24.63
C TYR A 451 -2.73 -11.90 -23.48
N ARG A 452 -3.23 -11.80 -22.24
CA ARG A 452 -2.48 -11.92 -20.98
C ARG A 452 -1.34 -10.90 -20.78
N ARG A 453 -0.81 -10.36 -21.88
CA ARG A 453 0.23 -9.34 -22.02
C ARG A 453 -0.17 -8.43 -23.20
N PRO A 454 0.27 -7.16 -23.21
CA PRO A 454 -0.01 -6.25 -24.31
C PRO A 454 0.87 -6.56 -25.54
N LEU A 455 0.31 -7.24 -26.54
CA LEU A 455 1.06 -7.70 -27.71
C LEU A 455 1.21 -6.59 -28.75
N MET A 456 2.40 -6.47 -29.34
CA MET A 456 2.70 -5.54 -30.43
C MET A 456 2.94 -6.32 -31.73
N TYR A 457 2.21 -5.97 -32.78
CA TYR A 457 2.33 -6.61 -34.08
C TYR A 457 3.45 -5.97 -34.91
N ARG A 458 4.19 -6.80 -35.65
CA ARG A 458 5.26 -6.32 -36.54
C ARG A 458 4.72 -5.32 -37.56
N SER A 459 3.57 -5.60 -38.15
CA SER A 459 2.93 -4.73 -39.14
C SER A 459 2.61 -3.32 -38.61
N GLU A 460 2.12 -3.23 -37.37
CA GLU A 460 1.82 -1.95 -36.71
C GLU A 460 3.09 -1.18 -36.33
N ILE A 461 4.12 -1.88 -35.87
CA ILE A 461 5.44 -1.28 -35.62
C ILE A 461 6.02 -0.70 -36.91
N GLU A 462 5.93 -1.42 -38.04
CA GLU A 462 6.37 -0.89 -39.34
C GLU A 462 5.58 0.35 -39.77
N ARG A 463 4.26 0.33 -39.57
CA ARG A 463 3.38 1.46 -39.89
C ARG A 463 3.70 2.71 -39.07
N LEU A 464 4.03 2.54 -37.78
CA LEU A 464 4.31 3.61 -36.83
C LEU A 464 5.81 3.81 -36.55
N ARG A 465 6.69 3.28 -37.41
CA ARG A 465 8.14 3.27 -37.18
C ARG A 465 8.80 4.65 -37.18
N GLU A 466 8.17 5.65 -37.82
CA GLU A 466 8.75 6.99 -37.92
C GLU A 466 9.07 7.56 -36.53
N GLY A 467 10.31 8.02 -36.35
CA GLY A 467 10.76 8.57 -35.07
C GLY A 467 11.05 7.52 -33.99
N LEU A 468 11.03 6.22 -34.31
CA LEU A 468 11.42 5.14 -33.40
C LEU A 468 12.78 4.55 -33.80
N ILE A 469 13.50 4.00 -32.82
CA ILE A 469 14.73 3.20 -32.99
C ILE A 469 14.48 1.84 -32.36
N ILE A 470 14.67 0.77 -33.13
CA ILE A 470 14.26 -0.59 -32.78
C ILE A 470 15.48 -1.47 -32.44
N GLY A 471 15.52 -2.02 -31.22
CA GLY A 471 16.57 -2.90 -30.71
C GLY A 471 16.13 -4.37 -30.66
N SER A 472 17.08 -5.30 -30.82
CA SER A 472 16.80 -6.75 -30.86
C SER A 472 16.48 -7.40 -29.51
N ALA A 473 16.54 -6.63 -28.42
CA ALA A 473 16.22 -7.01 -27.03
C ALA A 473 17.10 -8.12 -26.44
N CYS A 474 16.64 -8.70 -25.33
CA CYS A 474 17.33 -9.69 -24.50
C CYS A 474 17.23 -11.12 -25.09
N GLU A 475 17.46 -12.13 -24.26
CA GLU A 475 17.39 -13.53 -24.64
C GLU A 475 15.99 -14.02 -25.00
N ALA A 476 14.96 -13.28 -24.59
CA ALA A 476 13.60 -13.45 -25.05
C ALA A 476 13.32 -12.78 -26.41
N GLY A 477 14.27 -12.01 -26.94
CA GLY A 477 14.23 -11.38 -28.25
C GLY A 477 14.26 -12.39 -29.40
N GLU A 478 13.71 -11.98 -30.54
CA GLU A 478 13.57 -12.85 -31.71
C GLU A 478 14.92 -13.31 -32.26
N LEU A 479 15.86 -12.38 -32.39
CA LEU A 479 17.19 -12.65 -32.93
C LEU A 479 17.99 -13.58 -32.02
N PHE A 480 18.03 -13.29 -30.72
CA PHE A 480 18.77 -14.10 -29.76
C PHE A 480 18.23 -15.54 -29.73
N ARG A 481 16.89 -15.71 -29.72
CA ARG A 481 16.27 -17.04 -29.80
C ARG A 481 16.59 -17.75 -31.11
N SER A 482 16.67 -17.04 -32.23
CA SER A 482 17.09 -17.61 -33.51
C SER A 482 18.53 -18.15 -33.44
N VAL A 483 19.44 -17.42 -32.82
CA VAL A 483 20.83 -17.83 -32.60
C VAL A 483 20.91 -19.06 -31.70
N VAL A 484 20.19 -19.06 -30.57
CA VAL A 484 20.15 -20.19 -29.62
C VAL A 484 19.57 -21.45 -30.25
N ARG A 485 18.54 -21.34 -31.10
CA ARG A 485 17.96 -22.48 -31.83
C ARG A 485 18.89 -23.05 -32.90
N GLY A 486 19.96 -22.35 -33.28
CA GLY A 486 20.82 -22.73 -34.39
C GLY A 486 20.13 -22.60 -35.75
N ASP A 487 19.20 -21.65 -35.89
CA ASP A 487 18.60 -21.31 -37.19
C ASP A 487 19.71 -20.89 -38.18
N THR A 488 19.50 -21.09 -39.49
CA THR A 488 20.50 -20.74 -40.53
C THR A 488 20.89 -19.27 -40.51
N GLU A 489 22.14 -18.93 -40.83
CA GLU A 489 22.63 -17.54 -40.90
C GLU A 489 21.76 -16.65 -41.81
N GLU A 490 21.26 -17.17 -42.94
CA GLU A 490 20.34 -16.44 -43.83
C GLU A 490 19.08 -15.94 -43.10
N LYS A 491 18.45 -16.82 -42.31
CA LYS A 491 17.29 -16.49 -41.47
C LYS A 491 17.66 -15.53 -40.33
N GLN A 492 18.83 -15.70 -39.73
CA GLN A 492 19.32 -14.78 -38.69
C GLN A 492 19.55 -13.37 -39.25
N LEU A 493 20.11 -13.26 -40.47
CA LEU A 493 20.30 -12.00 -41.19
C LEU A 493 18.96 -11.36 -41.58
N GLU A 494 17.98 -12.15 -42.02
CA GLU A 494 16.61 -11.69 -42.30
C GLU A 494 15.99 -11.06 -41.05
N ILE A 495 16.02 -11.76 -39.91
CA ILE A 495 15.51 -11.26 -38.63
C ILE A 495 16.28 -9.99 -38.20
N ALA A 496 17.61 -10.03 -38.22
CA ALA A 496 18.47 -8.91 -37.83
C ALA A 496 18.26 -7.67 -38.72
N SER A 497 17.82 -7.85 -39.98
CA SER A 497 17.55 -6.75 -40.92
C SER A 497 16.43 -5.82 -40.46
N PHE A 498 15.51 -6.29 -39.62
CA PHE A 498 14.39 -5.50 -39.09
C PHE A 498 14.79 -4.49 -37.99
N TYR A 499 15.88 -4.74 -37.25
CA TYR A 499 16.28 -3.93 -36.09
C TYR A 499 17.25 -2.81 -36.48
N ASP A 500 17.18 -1.62 -35.89
CA ASP A 500 18.12 -0.54 -36.16
C ASP A 500 19.48 -0.76 -35.47
N TYR A 501 19.48 -1.47 -34.34
CA TYR A 501 20.67 -1.92 -33.63
C TYR A 501 20.44 -3.29 -32.98
N LEU A 502 21.51 -4.01 -32.68
CA LEU A 502 21.45 -5.35 -32.07
C LEU A 502 21.94 -5.29 -30.62
N GLU A 503 21.30 -6.02 -29.73
CA GLU A 503 21.64 -6.09 -28.31
C GLU A 503 22.31 -7.41 -27.96
N ILE A 504 23.28 -7.32 -27.04
CA ILE A 504 23.86 -8.45 -26.31
C ILE A 504 23.95 -8.10 -24.83
N GLN A 505 23.87 -9.13 -23.97
CA GLN A 505 23.87 -8.96 -22.52
C GLN A 505 25.10 -9.63 -21.86
N PRO A 506 25.44 -9.24 -20.62
CA PRO A 506 26.38 -9.96 -19.77
C PRO A 506 26.09 -11.45 -19.70
N LEU A 507 27.14 -12.27 -19.58
CA LEU A 507 26.99 -13.73 -19.54
C LEU A 507 26.13 -14.18 -18.35
N GLY A 508 26.22 -13.46 -17.23
CA GLY A 508 25.42 -13.69 -16.03
C GLY A 508 23.91 -13.65 -16.27
N ASN A 509 23.42 -12.80 -17.18
CA ASN A 509 21.99 -12.71 -17.51
C ASN A 509 21.47 -14.05 -18.05
N ASN A 510 22.31 -14.74 -18.84
CA ASN A 510 21.97 -15.98 -19.53
C ASN A 510 22.52 -17.24 -18.85
N ALA A 511 23.05 -17.14 -17.63
CA ALA A 511 23.65 -18.27 -16.92
C ALA A 511 22.67 -19.44 -16.68
N TYR A 512 21.36 -19.18 -16.67
CA TYR A 512 20.33 -20.22 -16.57
C TYR A 512 20.33 -21.18 -17.77
N MET A 513 20.81 -20.73 -18.95
CA MET A 513 20.91 -21.56 -20.16
C MET A 513 21.96 -22.67 -20.01
N MET A 514 22.94 -22.50 -19.12
CA MET A 514 23.84 -23.59 -18.74
C MET A 514 23.11 -24.61 -17.85
N ARG A 515 22.29 -24.12 -16.91
CA ARG A 515 21.56 -24.96 -15.95
C ARG A 515 20.49 -25.83 -16.62
N ASN A 516 19.81 -25.29 -17.63
CA ASN A 516 18.76 -26.02 -18.37
C ASN A 516 19.30 -26.86 -19.55
N GLY A 517 20.62 -26.87 -19.78
CA GLY A 517 21.27 -27.66 -20.82
C GLY A 517 21.20 -27.07 -22.24
N THR A 518 20.79 -25.81 -22.39
CA THR A 518 20.81 -25.10 -23.70
C THR A 518 22.24 -24.92 -24.22
N THR A 519 23.20 -24.69 -23.32
CA THR A 519 24.64 -24.67 -23.63
C THR A 519 25.42 -25.46 -22.57
N PRO A 520 26.49 -26.19 -22.93
CA PRO A 520 27.24 -26.99 -21.97
C PRO A 520 28.13 -26.15 -21.03
N ASN A 521 28.51 -24.93 -21.43
CA ASN A 521 29.49 -24.12 -20.72
C ASN A 521 29.35 -22.63 -21.08
N GLU A 522 30.18 -21.81 -20.43
CA GLU A 522 30.25 -20.37 -20.63
C GLU A 522 30.70 -19.99 -22.06
N GLU A 523 31.58 -20.79 -22.68
CA GLU A 523 32.02 -20.58 -24.06
C GLU A 523 30.82 -20.57 -25.05
N GLY A 524 29.80 -21.41 -24.82
CA GLY A 524 28.59 -21.36 -25.63
C GLY A 524 27.79 -20.06 -25.48
N LEU A 525 27.74 -19.47 -24.28
CA LEU A 525 27.13 -18.15 -24.08
C LEU A 525 27.92 -17.06 -24.82
N GLN A 526 29.26 -17.10 -24.73
CA GLN A 526 30.14 -16.20 -25.46
C GLN A 526 29.93 -16.34 -26.97
N ASN A 527 29.72 -17.56 -27.48
CA ASN A 527 29.48 -17.83 -28.89
C ASN A 527 28.14 -17.24 -29.37
N PHE A 528 27.09 -17.24 -28.56
CA PHE A 528 25.84 -16.55 -28.90
C PHE A 528 26.07 -15.05 -29.09
N ASN A 529 26.78 -14.41 -28.15
CA ASN A 529 27.12 -12.99 -28.26
C ASN A 529 28.01 -12.70 -29.49
N LYS A 530 29.05 -13.52 -29.73
CA LYS A 530 29.92 -13.41 -30.90
C LYS A 530 29.16 -13.57 -32.22
N GLN A 531 28.16 -14.45 -32.26
CA GLN A 531 27.33 -14.61 -33.45
C GLN A 531 26.52 -13.35 -33.74
N ILE A 532 25.93 -12.71 -32.73
CA ILE A 532 25.19 -11.44 -32.90
C ILE A 532 26.13 -10.32 -33.36
N ILE A 533 27.35 -10.27 -32.81
CA ILE A 533 28.40 -9.32 -33.24
C ILE A 533 28.73 -9.53 -34.73
N HIS A 534 28.97 -10.77 -35.16
CA HIS A 534 29.22 -11.11 -36.55
C HIS A 534 28.06 -10.70 -37.48
N LEU A 535 26.80 -10.95 -37.08
CA LEU A 535 25.64 -10.51 -37.84
C LEU A 535 25.56 -8.98 -37.96
N GLY A 536 25.92 -8.27 -36.89
CA GLY A 536 26.04 -6.80 -36.87
C GLY A 536 27.08 -6.30 -37.87
N ASP A 537 28.27 -6.92 -37.89
CA ASP A 537 29.34 -6.58 -38.83
C ASP A 537 28.93 -6.83 -40.29
N VAL A 538 28.28 -7.96 -40.57
CA VAL A 538 27.81 -8.31 -41.93
C VAL A 538 26.74 -7.33 -42.43
N LEU A 539 25.82 -6.89 -41.56
CA LEU A 539 24.75 -5.96 -41.91
C LEU A 539 25.13 -4.49 -41.74
N ASN A 540 26.35 -4.19 -41.27
CA ASN A 540 26.79 -2.86 -40.89
C ASN A 540 25.82 -2.17 -39.90
N LYS A 541 25.43 -2.91 -38.86
CA LYS A 541 24.55 -2.46 -37.77
C LYS A 541 25.34 -2.35 -36.47
N MET A 542 25.02 -1.34 -35.67
CA MET A 542 25.63 -1.21 -34.35
C MET A 542 25.17 -2.35 -33.45
N VAL A 543 26.12 -2.95 -32.74
CA VAL A 543 25.86 -3.84 -31.62
C VAL A 543 26.13 -3.08 -30.33
N VAL A 544 25.21 -3.18 -29.37
CA VAL A 544 25.31 -2.50 -28.07
C VAL A 544 25.21 -3.52 -26.94
N ALA A 545 25.97 -3.29 -25.88
CA ALA A 545 25.90 -4.09 -24.67
C ALA A 545 24.94 -3.43 -23.66
N THR A 546 23.88 -4.13 -23.26
CA THR A 546 22.86 -3.64 -22.31
C THR A 546 22.76 -4.57 -21.10
N CYS A 547 22.34 -4.06 -19.94
CA CYS A 547 22.27 -4.88 -18.72
C CYS A 547 20.93 -5.57 -18.50
N ASP A 548 19.86 -5.11 -19.16
CA ASP A 548 18.49 -5.52 -18.84
C ASP A 548 18.18 -5.29 -17.34
N VAL A 549 18.37 -4.05 -16.88
CA VAL A 549 18.40 -3.69 -15.46
C VAL A 549 17.03 -3.84 -14.83
N HIS A 550 16.93 -4.50 -13.67
CA HIS A 550 15.70 -4.64 -12.87
C HIS A 550 15.83 -4.11 -11.43
N PHE A 551 17.06 -3.89 -10.97
CA PHE A 551 17.35 -3.37 -9.64
C PHE A 551 18.67 -2.58 -9.60
N LEU A 552 18.85 -1.74 -8.59
CA LEU A 552 19.94 -0.75 -8.56
C LEU A 552 21.29 -1.35 -8.20
N ASP A 553 21.34 -2.09 -7.08
CA ASP A 553 22.56 -2.73 -6.59
C ASP A 553 22.39 -4.26 -6.52
N PRO A 554 23.47 -5.06 -6.61
CA PRO A 554 23.39 -6.52 -6.61
C PRO A 554 22.58 -7.11 -5.44
N ARG A 555 22.64 -6.48 -4.27
CA ARG A 555 21.92 -6.86 -3.05
C ARG A 555 20.40 -6.69 -3.11
N ASP A 556 19.89 -5.90 -4.06
CA ASP A 556 18.46 -5.60 -4.19
C ASP A 556 17.72 -6.76 -4.89
N GLU A 557 18.45 -7.77 -5.38
CA GLU A 557 17.91 -9.00 -5.97
C GLU A 557 16.88 -9.69 -5.05
N VAL A 558 17.09 -9.60 -3.72
CA VAL A 558 16.23 -10.26 -2.74
C VAL A 558 14.77 -9.81 -2.86
N PHE A 559 14.54 -8.54 -3.20
CA PHE A 559 13.20 -8.01 -3.35
C PHE A 559 12.53 -8.62 -4.59
N ARG A 560 13.24 -8.66 -5.73
CA ARG A 560 12.76 -9.32 -6.95
C ARG A 560 12.52 -10.81 -6.74
N ARG A 561 13.42 -11.52 -6.07
CA ARG A 561 13.27 -12.94 -5.70
C ARG A 561 11.96 -13.19 -4.95
N ILE A 562 11.64 -12.36 -3.97
CA ILE A 562 10.39 -12.49 -3.19
C ILE A 562 9.16 -12.33 -4.10
N LEU A 563 9.18 -11.35 -5.01
CA LEU A 563 8.09 -11.13 -5.97
C LEU A 563 7.95 -12.29 -6.96
N MET A 564 9.06 -12.78 -7.53
CA MET A 564 9.09 -13.93 -8.43
C MET A 564 8.58 -15.21 -7.76
N ALA A 565 9.02 -15.49 -6.54
CA ALA A 565 8.50 -16.62 -5.76
C ALA A 565 6.98 -16.49 -5.51
N GLY A 566 6.52 -15.27 -5.20
CA GLY A 566 5.10 -14.97 -5.03
C GLY A 566 4.26 -15.21 -6.29
N ASN A 567 4.85 -15.02 -7.48
CA ASN A 567 4.25 -15.30 -8.78
C ASN A 567 4.36 -16.77 -9.22
N GLY A 568 5.01 -17.62 -8.42
CA GLY A 568 5.10 -19.07 -8.66
C GLY A 568 6.32 -19.51 -9.49
N PHE A 569 7.36 -18.69 -9.62
CA PHE A 569 8.61 -19.10 -10.25
C PHE A 569 9.40 -20.04 -9.32
N GLU A 570 9.66 -21.26 -9.77
CA GLU A 570 10.36 -22.29 -8.98
C GLU A 570 11.86 -21.98 -8.81
N ASP A 571 12.45 -21.30 -9.78
CA ASP A 571 13.85 -20.89 -9.81
C ASP A 571 14.09 -19.48 -9.25
N ALA A 572 13.12 -18.95 -8.48
CA ALA A 572 13.19 -17.61 -7.92
C ALA A 572 14.48 -17.34 -7.10
N ASP A 573 15.10 -18.35 -6.48
CA ASP A 573 16.35 -18.18 -5.73
C ASP A 573 17.60 -18.03 -6.62
N LEU A 574 17.51 -18.39 -7.90
CA LEU A 574 18.63 -18.39 -8.85
C LEU A 574 18.50 -17.24 -9.86
N GLN A 575 18.23 -16.04 -9.33
CA GLN A 575 18.03 -14.83 -10.13
C GLN A 575 19.27 -14.50 -10.97
N PRO A 576 19.08 -14.06 -12.24
CA PRO A 576 20.15 -13.42 -12.98
C PRO A 576 20.56 -12.09 -12.31
N PRO A 577 21.84 -11.69 -12.40
CA PRO A 577 22.37 -10.46 -11.82
C PRO A 577 21.98 -9.22 -12.66
N LEU A 578 20.70 -8.86 -12.66
CA LEU A 578 20.10 -7.77 -13.44
C LEU A 578 20.24 -6.40 -12.74
N TYR A 579 21.41 -6.10 -12.16
CA TYR A 579 21.64 -4.81 -11.51
C TYR A 579 22.23 -3.76 -12.47
N TYR A 580 22.08 -2.48 -12.13
CA TYR A 580 22.69 -1.41 -12.89
C TYR A 580 24.22 -1.45 -12.75
N ARG A 581 24.94 -1.84 -13.81
CA ARG A 581 26.41 -1.96 -13.83
C ARG A 581 27.10 -0.62 -14.12
N THR A 582 28.30 -0.45 -13.55
CA THR A 582 29.23 0.61 -13.97
C THR A 582 29.81 0.30 -15.34
N THR A 583 30.47 1.27 -15.96
CA THR A 583 31.21 1.09 -17.22
C THR A 583 32.32 0.04 -17.07
N GLU A 584 33.07 0.07 -15.97
CA GLU A 584 34.15 -0.88 -15.69
C GLU A 584 33.63 -2.31 -15.48
N GLU A 585 32.57 -2.46 -14.70
CA GLU A 585 31.90 -3.75 -14.51
C GLU A 585 31.37 -4.29 -15.85
N MET A 586 30.81 -3.42 -16.69
CA MET A 586 30.33 -3.83 -18.00
C MET A 586 31.47 -4.22 -18.94
N MET A 587 32.58 -3.49 -18.96
CA MET A 587 33.76 -3.86 -19.75
C MET A 587 34.29 -5.26 -19.36
N ALA A 588 34.36 -5.53 -18.05
CA ALA A 588 34.81 -6.82 -17.53
C ALA A 588 33.93 -8.01 -17.99
N GLU A 589 32.61 -7.81 -18.14
CA GLU A 589 31.69 -8.83 -18.65
C GLU A 589 31.97 -9.22 -20.12
N PHE A 590 32.74 -8.43 -20.86
CA PHE A 590 33.12 -8.67 -22.25
C PHE A 590 34.64 -8.84 -22.46
N ASP A 591 35.42 -9.13 -21.41
CA ASP A 591 36.88 -9.33 -21.50
C ASP A 591 37.30 -10.52 -22.39
N TYR A 592 36.36 -11.39 -22.78
CA TYR A 592 36.58 -12.45 -23.79
C TYR A 592 36.63 -11.93 -25.24
N LEU A 593 36.36 -10.65 -25.46
CA LEU A 593 36.50 -9.94 -26.74
C LEU A 593 37.78 -9.08 -26.73
N PRO A 594 38.33 -8.72 -27.90
CA PRO A 594 39.36 -7.70 -27.98
C PRO A 594 38.88 -6.38 -27.36
N PHE A 595 39.76 -5.69 -26.62
CA PHE A 595 39.43 -4.44 -25.91
C PHE A 595 38.70 -3.42 -26.79
N GLU A 596 39.18 -3.18 -28.01
CA GLU A 596 38.56 -2.23 -28.96
C GLU A 596 37.10 -2.60 -29.29
N GLN A 597 36.82 -3.90 -29.46
CA GLN A 597 35.48 -4.37 -29.77
C GLN A 597 34.57 -4.29 -28.53
N ALA A 598 35.07 -4.64 -27.34
CA ALA A 598 34.34 -4.48 -26.08
C ALA A 598 34.02 -3.00 -25.80
N HIS A 599 35.00 -2.12 -25.95
CA HIS A 599 34.83 -0.67 -25.78
C HIS A 599 33.84 -0.09 -26.80
N GLN A 600 33.92 -0.53 -28.05
CA GLN A 600 32.99 -0.12 -29.10
C GLN A 600 31.53 -0.46 -28.74
N ILE A 601 31.24 -1.68 -28.28
CA ILE A 601 29.86 -2.10 -27.98
C ILE A 601 29.34 -1.58 -26.62
N VAL A 602 30.23 -1.41 -25.63
CA VAL A 602 29.86 -0.96 -24.27
C VAL A 602 29.75 0.55 -24.19
N VAL A 603 30.69 1.28 -24.81
CA VAL A 603 30.82 2.73 -24.67
C VAL A 603 30.45 3.44 -25.96
N GLU A 604 31.14 3.20 -27.08
CA GLU A 604 30.94 4.04 -28.27
C GLU A 604 29.53 3.93 -28.85
N ASN A 605 29.06 2.71 -29.10
CA ASN A 605 27.79 2.47 -29.77
C ASN A 605 26.61 2.86 -28.87
N THR A 606 26.69 2.60 -27.55
CA THR A 606 25.66 3.05 -26.60
C THR A 606 25.55 4.58 -26.57
N ASN A 607 26.69 5.28 -26.60
CA ASN A 607 26.74 6.73 -26.72
C ASN A 607 26.20 7.24 -28.07
N LYS A 608 26.53 6.57 -29.19
CA LYS A 608 26.03 6.92 -30.54
C LYS A 608 24.51 6.80 -30.61
N ILE A 609 23.92 5.73 -30.08
CA ILE A 609 22.44 5.60 -30.02
C ILE A 609 21.85 6.74 -29.17
N ALA A 610 22.43 7.03 -28.01
CA ALA A 610 21.97 8.13 -27.16
C ALA A 610 22.03 9.49 -27.86
N ASP A 611 23.04 9.72 -28.71
CA ASP A 611 23.22 10.97 -29.47
C ASP A 611 22.24 11.11 -30.65
N MET A 612 21.67 10.00 -31.15
CA MET A 612 20.65 10.01 -32.21
C MET A 612 19.28 10.51 -31.73
N ILE A 613 19.06 10.50 -30.41
CA ILE A 613 17.78 10.80 -29.76
C ILE A 613 17.73 12.29 -29.39
N GLU A 614 16.60 12.94 -29.59
CA GLU A 614 16.38 14.34 -29.21
C GLU A 614 16.04 14.44 -27.70
N GLU A 615 16.12 15.64 -27.13
CA GLU A 615 15.52 15.89 -25.80
C GLU A 615 14.01 15.95 -25.93
N ILE A 616 13.32 15.02 -25.26
CA ILE A 616 11.88 14.83 -25.37
C ILE A 616 11.21 15.17 -24.04
N THR A 617 10.05 15.82 -24.13
CA THR A 617 9.18 16.05 -22.97
C THR A 617 7.92 15.19 -23.13
N PRO A 618 7.79 14.07 -22.38
CA PRO A 618 6.64 13.17 -22.46
C PRO A 618 5.29 13.85 -22.30
N ILE A 619 5.17 14.73 -21.30
CA ILE A 619 3.94 15.46 -21.01
C ILE A 619 4.17 16.94 -21.37
N PRO A 620 3.38 17.50 -22.31
CA PRO A 620 3.53 18.89 -22.69
C PRO A 620 3.23 19.82 -21.51
N SER A 621 3.91 20.96 -21.47
CA SER A 621 3.69 21.96 -20.42
C SER A 621 2.51 22.88 -20.75
N GLY A 622 1.79 23.29 -19.71
CA GLY A 622 0.70 24.26 -19.80
C GLY A 622 -0.68 23.60 -19.96
N MET A 623 -1.72 24.36 -19.61
CA MET A 623 -3.09 23.87 -19.60
C MET A 623 -3.72 23.90 -21.01
N HIS A 624 -4.24 22.76 -21.45
CA HIS A 624 -4.96 22.58 -22.71
C HIS A 624 -6.46 22.33 -22.43
N ALA A 625 -7.22 23.40 -22.20
CA ALA A 625 -8.65 23.30 -21.92
C ALA A 625 -9.49 23.08 -23.19
N PRO A 626 -10.63 22.37 -23.10
CA PRO A 626 -11.58 22.27 -24.20
C PRO A 626 -12.25 23.63 -24.48
N GLU A 627 -12.63 23.84 -25.74
CA GLU A 627 -13.33 25.05 -26.19
C GLU A 627 -14.81 24.72 -26.41
N MET A 628 -15.70 25.57 -25.90
CA MET A 628 -17.15 25.47 -26.12
C MET A 628 -17.68 26.85 -26.53
N GLU A 629 -18.12 26.95 -27.78
CA GLU A 629 -18.55 28.22 -28.38
C GLU A 629 -19.76 28.78 -27.63
N GLY A 630 -19.74 30.09 -27.33
CA GLY A 630 -20.84 30.77 -26.64
C GLY A 630 -20.90 30.60 -25.12
N SER A 631 -20.01 29.80 -24.50
CA SER A 631 -20.08 29.53 -23.05
C SER A 631 -19.99 30.78 -22.16
N GLU A 632 -19.21 31.80 -22.54
CA GLU A 632 -19.11 33.03 -21.75
C GLU A 632 -20.43 33.82 -21.73
N GLU A 633 -21.07 33.95 -22.89
CA GLU A 633 -22.34 34.68 -23.03
C GLU A 633 -23.50 33.91 -22.41
N GLU A 634 -23.54 32.58 -22.60
CA GLU A 634 -24.53 31.69 -22.00
C GLU A 634 -24.43 31.75 -20.46
N LEU A 635 -23.21 31.68 -19.91
CA LEU A 635 -22.96 31.80 -18.47
C LEU A 635 -23.48 33.13 -17.92
N ARG A 636 -23.16 34.25 -18.58
CA ARG A 636 -23.67 35.57 -18.18
C ARG A 636 -25.19 35.59 -18.20
N THR A 637 -25.79 35.18 -19.31
CA THR A 637 -27.25 35.22 -19.52
C THR A 637 -28.00 34.47 -18.43
N ILE A 638 -27.68 33.20 -18.19
CA ILE A 638 -28.34 32.36 -17.19
C ILE A 638 -28.17 32.96 -15.79
N SER A 639 -26.96 33.43 -15.46
CA SER A 639 -26.66 33.99 -14.14
C SER A 639 -27.51 35.22 -13.83
N TRP A 640 -27.61 36.16 -14.78
CA TRP A 640 -28.39 37.39 -14.62
C TRP A 640 -29.89 37.11 -14.61
N GLU A 641 -30.38 36.24 -15.51
CA GLU A 641 -31.81 35.89 -15.54
C GLU A 641 -32.26 35.23 -14.24
N THR A 642 -31.50 34.26 -13.72
CA THR A 642 -31.83 33.61 -12.45
C THR A 642 -31.74 34.59 -11.28
N ALA A 643 -30.72 35.46 -11.23
CA ALA A 643 -30.61 36.46 -10.18
C ALA A 643 -31.83 37.39 -10.17
N HIS A 644 -32.29 37.89 -11.32
CA HIS A 644 -33.49 38.74 -11.41
C HIS A 644 -34.76 37.98 -11.00
N GLN A 645 -34.87 36.69 -11.34
CA GLN A 645 -36.01 35.86 -10.92
C GLN A 645 -36.09 35.68 -9.39
N ILE A 646 -34.94 35.62 -8.71
CA ILE A 646 -34.86 35.41 -7.26
C ILE A 646 -34.95 36.75 -6.50
N TYR A 647 -34.15 37.74 -6.88
CA TYR A 647 -33.94 38.99 -6.13
C TYR A 647 -34.68 40.21 -6.71
N GLY A 648 -35.34 40.08 -7.86
CA GLY A 648 -36.10 41.15 -8.51
C GLY A 648 -35.29 41.96 -9.53
N ASP A 649 -35.96 42.83 -10.27
CA ASP A 649 -35.38 43.74 -11.27
C ASP A 649 -35.82 45.19 -10.94
N PRO A 650 -34.89 46.09 -10.58
CA PRO A 650 -33.43 45.91 -10.54
C PRO A 650 -32.95 45.05 -9.34
N LEU A 651 -31.75 44.46 -9.46
CA LEU A 651 -31.13 43.70 -8.37
C LEU A 651 -30.76 44.61 -7.19
N PRO A 652 -30.73 44.09 -5.96
CA PRO A 652 -30.08 44.75 -4.84
C PRO A 652 -28.58 44.98 -5.15
N PRO A 653 -27.98 46.14 -4.81
CA PRO A 653 -26.59 46.45 -5.14
C PRO A 653 -25.58 45.38 -4.67
N LEU A 654 -25.80 44.78 -3.49
CA LEU A 654 -24.96 43.70 -2.97
C LEU A 654 -24.93 42.47 -3.88
N VAL A 655 -26.06 42.13 -4.49
CA VAL A 655 -26.21 40.99 -5.41
C VAL A 655 -25.58 41.33 -6.75
N GLU A 656 -25.87 42.52 -7.28
CA GLU A 656 -25.34 43.01 -8.55
C GLU A 656 -23.80 43.08 -8.54
N ASP A 657 -23.21 43.75 -7.54
CA ASP A 657 -21.77 43.89 -7.38
C ASP A 657 -21.08 42.52 -7.23
N ARG A 658 -21.70 41.60 -6.47
CA ARG A 658 -21.17 40.24 -6.30
C ARG A 658 -21.16 39.48 -7.62
N LEU A 659 -22.27 39.53 -8.36
CA LEU A 659 -22.43 38.80 -9.61
C LEU A 659 -21.49 39.30 -10.69
N GLU A 660 -21.39 40.62 -10.87
CA GLU A 660 -20.50 41.24 -11.86
C GLU A 660 -19.03 40.91 -11.56
N ARG A 661 -18.61 41.05 -10.29
CA ARG A 661 -17.24 40.73 -9.85
C ARG A 661 -16.87 39.28 -10.12
N GLU A 662 -17.76 38.34 -9.77
CA GLU A 662 -17.51 36.91 -9.99
C GLU A 662 -17.47 36.56 -11.47
N LEU A 663 -18.45 37.00 -12.26
CA LEU A 663 -18.49 36.73 -13.71
C LEU A 663 -17.25 37.25 -14.42
N ASN A 664 -16.79 38.46 -14.09
CA ASN A 664 -15.59 39.03 -14.69
C ASN A 664 -14.33 38.23 -14.31
N SER A 665 -14.25 37.70 -13.09
CA SER A 665 -13.15 36.82 -12.68
C SER A 665 -13.19 35.46 -13.36
N ILE A 666 -14.36 34.81 -13.41
CA ILE A 666 -14.53 33.47 -14.00
C ILE A 666 -14.23 33.51 -15.51
N ILE A 667 -14.80 34.48 -16.22
CA ILE A 667 -14.62 34.64 -17.66
C ILE A 667 -13.21 35.13 -17.98
N GLY A 668 -12.72 36.13 -17.25
CA GLY A 668 -11.38 36.69 -17.47
C GLY A 668 -10.24 35.68 -17.27
N ASN A 669 -10.44 34.65 -16.44
CA ASN A 669 -9.49 33.57 -16.23
C ASN A 669 -9.80 32.30 -17.05
N GLY A 670 -10.79 32.33 -17.96
CA GLY A 670 -11.07 31.22 -18.90
C GLY A 670 -11.82 30.03 -18.32
N TYR A 671 -12.52 30.17 -17.18
CA TYR A 671 -13.22 29.07 -16.51
C TYR A 671 -14.71 28.92 -16.91
N ALA A 672 -15.20 29.76 -17.83
CA ALA A 672 -16.61 29.73 -18.24
C ALA A 672 -17.04 28.37 -18.81
N VAL A 673 -16.17 27.73 -19.62
CA VAL A 673 -16.43 26.40 -20.19
C VAL A 673 -16.64 25.36 -19.08
N MET A 674 -15.82 25.38 -18.03
CA MET A 674 -15.93 24.45 -16.90
C MET A 674 -17.28 24.60 -16.17
N TYR A 675 -17.74 25.84 -15.95
CA TYR A 675 -19.05 26.11 -15.37
C TYR A 675 -20.18 25.60 -16.25
N MET A 676 -20.11 25.84 -17.56
CA MET A 676 -21.16 25.41 -18.48
C MET A 676 -21.24 23.88 -18.59
N ILE A 677 -20.11 23.17 -18.55
CA ILE A 677 -20.12 21.70 -18.49
C ILE A 677 -20.80 21.21 -17.21
N ALA A 678 -20.39 21.75 -16.06
CA ALA A 678 -20.96 21.39 -14.76
C ALA A 678 -22.48 21.68 -14.73
N GLN A 679 -22.90 22.85 -15.22
CA GLN A 679 -24.31 23.22 -15.32
C GLN A 679 -25.10 22.22 -16.17
N LYS A 680 -24.61 21.86 -17.35
CA LYS A 680 -25.28 20.90 -18.24
C LYS A 680 -25.36 19.50 -17.60
N LEU A 681 -24.31 19.07 -16.90
CA LEU A 681 -24.31 17.80 -16.17
C LEU A 681 -25.35 17.78 -15.04
N VAL A 682 -25.38 18.84 -14.23
CA VAL A 682 -26.36 18.98 -13.12
C VAL A 682 -27.78 19.05 -13.67
N GLN A 683 -28.02 19.85 -14.70
CA GLN A 683 -29.32 19.97 -15.36
C GLN A 683 -29.80 18.60 -15.86
N ARG A 684 -28.94 17.86 -16.57
CA ARG A 684 -29.29 16.54 -17.13
C ARG A 684 -29.65 15.52 -16.04
N SER A 685 -28.91 15.53 -14.92
CA SER A 685 -29.21 14.69 -13.76
C SER A 685 -30.54 15.07 -13.11
N ASN A 686 -30.78 16.37 -12.90
CA ASN A 686 -32.03 16.87 -12.31
C ASN A 686 -33.24 16.55 -13.20
N GLU A 687 -33.13 16.68 -14.53
CA GLU A 687 -34.17 16.29 -15.49
C GLU A 687 -34.48 14.78 -15.45
N ALA A 688 -33.47 13.94 -15.14
CA ALA A 688 -33.64 12.51 -14.90
C ALA A 688 -34.19 12.19 -13.48
N GLY A 689 -34.43 13.21 -12.65
CA GLY A 689 -34.94 13.07 -11.30
C GLY A 689 -33.89 12.76 -10.23
N TYR A 690 -32.60 12.85 -10.55
CA TYR A 690 -31.51 12.66 -9.59
C TYR A 690 -30.89 14.01 -9.22
N SER A 691 -31.05 14.43 -7.97
CA SER A 691 -30.40 15.65 -7.49
C SER A 691 -28.87 15.50 -7.47
N VAL A 692 -28.16 16.62 -7.59
CA VAL A 692 -26.70 16.64 -7.51
C VAL A 692 -26.30 17.45 -6.28
N GLY A 693 -25.52 16.82 -5.40
CA GLY A 693 -24.96 17.48 -4.23
C GLY A 693 -23.75 18.34 -4.62
N SER A 694 -23.70 19.57 -4.13
CA SER A 694 -22.50 20.40 -4.24
C SER A 694 -21.35 19.82 -3.42
N ARG A 695 -20.12 19.93 -3.91
CA ARG A 695 -18.92 19.52 -3.16
C ARG A 695 -17.76 20.49 -3.37
N GLY A 696 -16.88 20.55 -2.38
CA GLY A 696 -15.63 21.29 -2.48
C GLY A 696 -15.83 22.80 -2.34
N SER A 697 -15.07 23.58 -3.10
CA SER A 697 -15.12 25.06 -3.01
C SER A 697 -16.05 25.74 -4.01
N VAL A 698 -16.70 25.01 -4.92
CA VAL A 698 -17.55 25.66 -5.94
C VAL A 698 -18.75 26.38 -5.32
N GLY A 699 -19.27 25.90 -4.19
CA GLY A 699 -20.33 26.59 -3.43
C GLY A 699 -19.91 27.92 -2.79
N SER A 700 -18.64 28.33 -2.94
CA SER A 700 -18.21 29.69 -2.61
C SER A 700 -18.57 30.71 -3.71
N SER A 701 -18.95 30.26 -4.91
CA SER A 701 -19.35 31.12 -6.04
C SER A 701 -20.86 31.35 -6.08
N PHE A 702 -21.25 32.62 -6.07
CA PHE A 702 -22.63 33.04 -6.28
C PHE A 702 -23.08 32.76 -7.71
N VAL A 703 -22.18 32.90 -8.69
CA VAL A 703 -22.44 32.49 -10.08
C VAL A 703 -22.82 31.01 -10.14
N ALA A 704 -22.07 30.13 -9.46
CA ALA A 704 -22.38 28.70 -9.42
C ALA A 704 -23.78 28.41 -8.84
N SER A 705 -24.23 29.19 -7.86
CA SER A 705 -25.60 29.12 -7.34
C SER A 705 -26.64 29.56 -8.37
N MET A 706 -26.42 30.70 -9.05
CA MET A 706 -27.36 31.25 -10.04
C MET A 706 -27.48 30.40 -11.30
N VAL A 707 -26.45 29.65 -11.67
CA VAL A 707 -26.53 28.72 -12.81
C VAL A 707 -26.93 27.30 -12.41
N GLY A 708 -27.24 27.06 -11.13
CA GLY A 708 -27.75 25.78 -10.64
C GLY A 708 -26.70 24.68 -10.50
N ILE A 709 -25.40 25.03 -10.44
CA ILE A 709 -24.31 24.07 -10.16
C ILE A 709 -24.27 23.73 -8.66
N SER A 710 -24.57 24.69 -7.79
CA SER A 710 -24.54 24.53 -6.33
C SER A 710 -25.83 25.02 -5.67
N GLU A 711 -26.34 24.28 -4.70
CA GLU A 711 -27.44 24.73 -3.82
C GLU A 711 -26.97 25.71 -2.72
N VAL A 712 -25.66 25.85 -2.51
CA VAL A 712 -25.09 26.70 -1.46
C VAL A 712 -25.13 28.15 -1.95
N ASN A 713 -25.80 29.02 -1.19
CA ASN A 713 -25.81 30.46 -1.47
C ASN A 713 -24.72 31.17 -0.64
N PRO A 714 -23.64 31.68 -1.27
CA PRO A 714 -22.51 32.25 -0.54
C PRO A 714 -22.70 33.71 -0.12
N LEU A 715 -23.84 34.34 -0.41
CA LEU A 715 -24.14 35.70 0.03
C LEU A 715 -24.22 35.78 1.57
N ALA A 716 -24.16 37.01 2.09
CA ALA A 716 -24.44 37.27 3.50
C ALA A 716 -25.84 36.77 3.89
N PRO A 717 -26.09 36.41 5.16
CA PRO A 717 -27.39 35.99 5.64
C PRO A 717 -28.47 37.01 5.26
N HIS A 718 -29.60 36.54 4.73
CA HIS A 718 -30.66 37.41 4.28
C HIS A 718 -32.03 36.74 4.29
N TYR A 719 -33.07 37.57 4.32
CA TYR A 719 -34.42 37.17 3.95
C TYR A 719 -34.71 37.52 2.50
N ILE A 720 -35.48 36.68 1.80
CA ILE A 720 -36.01 36.94 0.47
C ILE A 720 -37.48 36.53 0.38
N CYS A 721 -38.33 37.43 -0.14
CA CYS A 721 -39.73 37.11 -0.38
C CYS A 721 -39.92 36.40 -1.72
N PRO A 722 -40.45 35.15 -1.77
CA PRO A 722 -40.61 34.43 -3.02
C PRO A 722 -41.60 35.09 -3.99
N GLN A 723 -42.53 35.92 -3.48
CA GLN A 723 -43.57 36.58 -4.27
C GLN A 723 -43.17 37.97 -4.74
N CYS A 724 -42.90 38.91 -3.82
CA CYS A 724 -42.63 40.31 -4.17
C CYS A 724 -41.14 40.65 -4.30
N LYS A 725 -40.25 39.67 -4.11
CA LYS A 725 -38.79 39.78 -4.26
C LYS A 725 -38.09 40.76 -3.29
N HIS A 726 -38.81 41.34 -2.33
CA HIS A 726 -38.22 42.14 -1.25
C HIS A 726 -37.19 41.31 -0.46
N SER A 727 -35.99 41.87 -0.29
CA SER A 727 -34.85 41.24 0.39
C SER A 727 -34.26 42.09 1.52
N GLU A 728 -33.74 41.45 2.57
CA GLU A 728 -33.08 42.11 3.71
C GLU A 728 -31.79 41.37 4.08
N PHE A 729 -30.63 42.02 3.96
CA PHE A 729 -29.31 41.43 4.19
C PHE A 729 -28.69 41.85 5.54
N PHE A 730 -27.91 40.95 6.14
CA PHE A 730 -27.19 41.16 7.41
C PHE A 730 -25.68 41.01 7.20
N ASN A 731 -24.95 42.14 7.18
CA ASN A 731 -23.51 42.19 6.85
C ASN A 731 -22.60 42.50 8.05
N ASP A 732 -23.16 42.57 9.26
CA ASP A 732 -22.42 42.94 10.48
C ASP A 732 -21.75 41.75 11.18
N GLY A 733 -21.86 40.55 10.60
CA GLY A 733 -21.32 39.31 11.17
C GLY A 733 -22.07 38.80 12.40
N SER A 734 -23.21 39.41 12.76
CA SER A 734 -24.01 39.00 13.92
C SER A 734 -24.74 37.66 13.73
N VAL A 735 -24.94 37.25 12.48
CA VAL A 735 -25.61 36.01 12.07
C VAL A 735 -24.64 35.19 11.24
N GLY A 736 -24.45 33.91 11.58
CA GLY A 736 -23.48 33.04 10.89
C GLY A 736 -23.99 32.40 9.59
N SER A 737 -25.31 32.22 9.48
CA SER A 737 -26.02 31.66 8.32
C SER A 737 -27.46 32.16 8.29
N GLY A 738 -28.02 32.36 7.09
CA GLY A 738 -29.43 32.69 6.90
C GLY A 738 -30.37 31.65 7.50
N PHE A 739 -29.96 30.38 7.55
CA PHE A 739 -30.75 29.32 8.20
C PHE A 739 -30.85 29.46 9.72
N ASP A 740 -30.04 30.34 10.33
CA ASP A 740 -30.17 30.68 11.76
C ASP A 740 -31.23 31.77 12.01
N LEU A 741 -31.72 32.42 10.95
CA LEU A 741 -32.72 33.47 11.07
C LEU A 741 -34.10 32.89 11.43
N PRO A 742 -34.86 33.54 12.34
CA PRO A 742 -36.20 33.07 12.70
C PRO A 742 -37.19 33.28 11.55
N ASP A 743 -38.29 32.52 11.56
CA ASP A 743 -39.35 32.71 10.56
C ASP A 743 -39.91 34.14 10.57
N LYS A 744 -40.01 34.74 9.39
CA LYS A 744 -40.46 36.13 9.21
C LYS A 744 -41.45 36.24 8.06
N LYS A 745 -42.48 37.07 8.24
CA LYS A 745 -43.39 37.46 7.15
C LYS A 745 -42.86 38.68 6.43
N CYS A 746 -43.03 38.72 5.11
CA CYS A 746 -42.60 39.83 4.29
C CYS A 746 -43.30 41.12 4.73
N PRO A 747 -42.56 42.20 5.01
CA PRO A 747 -43.15 43.47 5.43
C PRO A 747 -43.95 44.16 4.31
N VAL A 748 -43.73 43.76 3.05
CA VAL A 748 -44.39 44.36 1.88
C VAL A 748 -45.68 43.64 1.52
N CYS A 749 -45.69 42.30 1.43
CA CYS A 749 -46.84 41.53 0.95
C CYS A 749 -47.39 40.50 1.95
N GLY A 750 -46.78 40.34 3.13
CA GLY A 750 -47.23 39.41 4.17
C GLY A 750 -46.87 37.93 3.95
N THR A 751 -46.36 37.57 2.76
CA THR A 751 -45.93 36.21 2.42
C THR A 751 -44.74 35.78 3.28
N PRO A 752 -44.71 34.53 3.81
CA PRO A 752 -43.53 34.01 4.51
C PRO A 752 -42.26 34.20 3.68
N MET A 753 -41.23 34.77 4.28
CA MET A 753 -39.94 34.97 3.64
C MET A 753 -39.11 33.70 3.79
N ARG A 754 -38.27 33.42 2.79
CA ARG A 754 -37.21 32.42 2.89
C ARG A 754 -35.97 33.07 3.48
N ALA A 755 -35.24 32.34 4.30
CA ALA A 755 -33.96 32.78 4.83
C ALA A 755 -32.84 31.98 4.18
N ASP A 756 -31.76 32.63 3.77
CA ASP A 756 -30.66 32.02 3.00
C ASP A 756 -29.36 32.84 3.15
N GLY A 757 -28.26 32.35 2.60
CA GLY A 757 -26.94 33.01 2.60
C GLY A 757 -26.04 32.52 3.73
N HIS A 758 -24.85 32.05 3.40
CA HIS A 758 -23.92 31.42 4.34
C HIS A 758 -22.62 32.21 4.56
N ASP A 759 -22.53 33.44 4.06
CA ASP A 759 -21.36 34.33 4.17
C ASP A 759 -20.05 33.63 3.81
N ILE A 760 -19.91 33.28 2.52
CA ILE A 760 -18.75 32.54 2.00
C ILE A 760 -18.03 33.43 0.97
N PRO A 761 -16.72 33.70 1.17
CA PRO A 761 -15.96 34.51 0.22
C PRO A 761 -15.69 33.73 -1.07
N PHE A 762 -15.89 34.40 -2.21
CA PHE A 762 -15.63 33.84 -3.54
C PHE A 762 -14.17 33.43 -3.72
N GLU A 763 -13.26 34.16 -3.09
CA GLU A 763 -11.83 34.00 -3.19
C GLU A 763 -11.35 32.65 -2.63
N THR A 764 -12.15 31.97 -1.80
CA THR A 764 -11.91 30.57 -1.44
C THR A 764 -11.85 29.64 -2.66
N PHE A 765 -12.59 29.98 -3.72
CA PHE A 765 -12.65 29.23 -4.97
C PHE A 765 -11.49 29.57 -5.91
N LEU A 766 -11.29 30.84 -6.27
CA LEU A 766 -10.35 31.27 -7.32
C LEU A 766 -9.15 32.11 -6.82
N GLY A 767 -9.05 32.38 -5.53
CA GLY A 767 -8.12 33.37 -5.00
C GLY A 767 -8.52 34.80 -5.40
N PHE A 768 -7.67 35.76 -5.06
CA PHE A 768 -7.91 37.17 -5.40
C PHE A 768 -7.44 37.52 -6.81
N LYS A 769 -6.48 36.77 -7.37
CA LYS A 769 -5.85 37.08 -8.67
C LYS A 769 -6.11 36.00 -9.72
N GLY A 770 -7.00 35.05 -9.46
CA GLY A 770 -7.13 33.86 -10.31
C GLY A 770 -5.91 32.93 -10.23
N ASP A 771 -5.10 33.08 -9.19
CA ASP A 771 -3.85 32.37 -8.95
C ASP A 771 -4.07 30.93 -8.45
N LYS A 772 -5.33 30.54 -8.23
CA LYS A 772 -5.74 29.19 -7.90
C LYS A 772 -6.50 28.57 -9.06
N VAL A 773 -6.06 27.40 -9.52
CA VAL A 773 -6.82 26.57 -10.45
C VAL A 773 -8.01 25.96 -9.69
N PRO A 774 -9.27 26.22 -10.10
CA PRO A 774 -10.46 25.68 -9.46
C PRO A 774 -10.70 24.22 -9.87
N ASP A 775 -11.29 23.44 -8.98
CA ASP A 775 -11.89 22.13 -9.28
C ASP A 775 -13.40 22.22 -8.97
N ILE A 776 -14.23 21.69 -9.85
CA ILE A 776 -15.70 21.64 -9.68
C ILE A 776 -16.08 20.20 -9.36
N ASP A 777 -16.20 19.92 -8.07
CA ASP A 777 -16.61 18.62 -7.55
C ASP A 777 -18.13 18.54 -7.46
N LEU A 778 -18.70 17.48 -8.04
CA LEU A 778 -20.14 17.24 -8.00
C LEU A 778 -20.43 15.83 -7.50
N ASN A 779 -21.33 15.73 -6.51
CA ASN A 779 -21.79 14.46 -5.95
C ASN A 779 -23.09 14.06 -6.68
N PHE A 780 -22.97 13.17 -7.66
CA PHE A 780 -24.09 12.49 -8.31
C PHE A 780 -24.53 11.29 -7.49
N SER A 781 -25.76 10.82 -7.72
CA SER A 781 -26.16 9.50 -7.23
C SER A 781 -25.26 8.42 -7.82
N GLY A 782 -24.86 7.44 -6.99
CA GLY A 782 -24.12 6.26 -7.45
C GLY A 782 -24.85 5.50 -8.57
N GLU A 783 -26.19 5.50 -8.56
CA GLU A 783 -27.02 4.87 -9.60
C GLU A 783 -27.00 5.65 -10.93
N TYR A 784 -26.71 6.95 -10.90
CA TYR A 784 -26.70 7.82 -12.08
C TYR A 784 -25.29 8.15 -12.59
N GLN A 785 -24.26 7.91 -11.78
CA GLN A 785 -22.88 8.32 -12.06
C GLN A 785 -22.38 7.84 -13.44
N ALA A 786 -22.64 6.57 -13.79
CA ALA A 786 -22.24 6.01 -15.08
C ALA A 786 -22.94 6.72 -16.27
N THR A 787 -24.21 7.12 -16.10
CA THR A 787 -24.95 7.89 -17.09
C THR A 787 -24.38 9.30 -17.22
N ALA A 788 -24.01 9.94 -16.10
CA ALA A 788 -23.34 11.24 -16.12
C ALA A 788 -21.97 11.17 -16.80
N HIS A 789 -21.20 10.10 -16.59
CA HIS A 789 -19.93 9.85 -17.31
C HIS A 789 -20.15 9.76 -18.82
N LYS A 790 -21.15 8.98 -19.26
CA LYS A 790 -21.50 8.85 -20.70
C LYS A 790 -21.97 10.18 -21.31
N TYR A 791 -22.68 11.02 -20.56
CA TYR A 791 -23.11 12.32 -21.07
C TYR A 791 -21.93 13.27 -21.36
N VAL A 792 -20.81 13.15 -20.64
CA VAL A 792 -19.58 13.91 -20.98
C VAL A 792 -19.08 13.50 -22.37
N GLU A 793 -19.13 12.22 -22.71
CA GLU A 793 -18.77 11.73 -24.03
C GLU A 793 -19.73 12.24 -25.12
N GLU A 794 -21.04 12.33 -24.83
CA GLU A 794 -22.00 12.97 -25.75
C GLU A 794 -21.69 14.46 -25.98
N LEU A 795 -21.25 15.18 -24.95
CA LEU A 795 -20.92 16.61 -25.03
C LEU A 795 -19.65 16.88 -25.86
N PHE A 796 -18.61 16.06 -25.71
CA PHE A 796 -17.30 16.30 -26.32
C PHE A 796 -17.02 15.46 -27.56
N GLY A 797 -17.69 14.32 -27.70
CA GLY A 797 -17.52 13.33 -28.75
C GLY A 797 -16.75 12.08 -28.26
N GLU A 798 -17.11 10.94 -28.82
CA GLU A 798 -16.41 9.66 -28.64
C GLU A 798 -14.92 9.80 -29.00
N GLY A 799 -14.05 9.23 -28.17
CA GLY A 799 -12.59 9.29 -28.33
C GLY A 799 -11.93 10.60 -27.86
N TYR A 800 -12.69 11.55 -27.30
CA TYR A 800 -12.17 12.77 -26.66
C TYR A 800 -12.34 12.79 -25.15
N VAL A 801 -12.95 11.76 -24.58
CA VAL A 801 -13.21 11.65 -23.14
C VAL A 801 -12.71 10.30 -22.66
N PHE A 802 -11.92 10.30 -21.61
CA PHE A 802 -11.33 9.09 -21.03
C PHE A 802 -11.51 9.12 -19.53
N LYS A 803 -11.67 7.96 -18.91
CA LYS A 803 -11.62 7.89 -17.45
C LYS A 803 -10.16 8.03 -17.00
N ALA A 804 -9.90 8.77 -15.93
CA ALA A 804 -8.56 8.85 -15.38
C ALA A 804 -8.11 7.46 -14.92
N GLY A 805 -6.95 6.99 -15.39
CA GLY A 805 -6.37 5.73 -14.94
C GLY A 805 -5.75 5.84 -13.55
N THR A 806 -5.65 4.70 -12.87
CA THR A 806 -4.93 4.57 -11.60
C THR A 806 -3.95 3.40 -11.66
N ILE A 807 -2.80 3.53 -11.00
CA ILE A 807 -1.80 2.47 -10.90
C ILE A 807 -1.89 1.86 -9.51
N GLY A 808 -2.19 0.57 -9.43
CA GLY A 808 -2.21 -0.20 -8.19
C GLY A 808 -0.83 -0.77 -7.89
N THR A 809 -0.20 -0.28 -6.82
CA THR A 809 1.11 -0.75 -6.35
C THR A 809 0.98 -1.65 -5.11
N LEU A 810 2.03 -2.39 -4.79
CA LEU A 810 2.12 -3.12 -3.53
C LEU A 810 2.21 -2.13 -2.36
N ALA A 811 1.18 -2.12 -1.51
CA ALA A 811 1.19 -1.44 -0.22
C ALA A 811 1.68 -2.38 0.89
N ASP A 812 2.06 -1.81 2.05
CA ASP A 812 2.69 -2.50 3.18
C ASP A 812 2.03 -3.86 3.52
N LYS A 813 0.70 -3.91 3.65
CA LYS A 813 -0.02 -5.13 4.03
C LYS A 813 0.13 -6.24 2.99
N THR A 814 0.09 -5.89 1.70
CA THR A 814 0.23 -6.86 0.63
C THR A 814 1.68 -7.32 0.52
N ALA A 815 2.64 -6.39 0.54
CA ALA A 815 4.06 -6.70 0.54
C ALA A 815 4.45 -7.61 1.73
N TYR A 816 3.91 -7.34 2.93
CA TYR A 816 4.06 -8.21 4.10
C TYR A 816 3.58 -9.63 3.84
N GLY A 817 2.44 -9.80 3.17
CA GLY A 817 1.94 -11.12 2.76
C GLY A 817 2.89 -11.87 1.83
N TYR A 818 3.49 -11.19 0.85
CA TYR A 818 4.48 -11.79 -0.05
C TYR A 818 5.74 -12.23 0.71
N VAL A 819 6.31 -11.34 1.53
CA VAL A 819 7.49 -11.61 2.35
C VAL A 819 7.24 -12.78 3.30
N LYS A 820 6.11 -12.78 4.04
CA LYS A 820 5.78 -13.87 4.96
C LYS A 820 5.64 -15.21 4.25
N LYS A 821 4.90 -15.26 3.14
CA LYS A 821 4.72 -16.49 2.37
C LYS A 821 6.07 -17.02 1.86
N TYR A 822 6.96 -16.14 1.39
CA TYR A 822 8.31 -16.51 0.98
C TYR A 822 9.11 -17.09 2.15
N LEU A 823 9.18 -16.39 3.29
CA LEU A 823 9.91 -16.85 4.47
C LEU A 823 9.38 -18.19 5.02
N GLU A 824 8.06 -18.36 5.05
CA GLU A 824 7.41 -19.62 5.45
C GLU A 824 7.78 -20.78 4.49
N SER A 825 7.75 -20.53 3.18
CA SER A 825 8.12 -21.55 2.17
C SER A 825 9.58 -21.99 2.26
N LYS A 826 10.45 -21.15 2.84
CA LYS A 826 11.87 -21.42 3.05
C LYS A 826 12.19 -21.85 4.48
N GLU A 827 11.19 -21.96 5.35
CA GLU A 827 11.35 -22.22 6.78
C GLU A 827 12.32 -21.23 7.48
N MET A 828 12.42 -20.01 6.94
CA MET A 828 13.30 -18.97 7.44
C MET A 828 12.58 -18.14 8.51
N LYS A 829 13.26 -17.90 9.64
CA LYS A 829 12.82 -16.96 10.67
C LYS A 829 13.79 -15.80 10.72
N LEU A 830 13.31 -14.63 10.34
CA LEU A 830 14.07 -13.39 10.40
C LEU A 830 13.55 -12.52 11.55
N ASN A 831 14.39 -11.59 12.00
CA ASN A 831 13.98 -10.61 13.00
C ASN A 831 12.99 -9.59 12.37
N LYS A 832 12.20 -8.92 13.20
CA LYS A 832 11.15 -7.99 12.77
C LYS A 832 11.70 -6.80 11.98
N ALA A 833 12.94 -6.39 12.25
CA ALA A 833 13.58 -5.32 11.48
C ALA A 833 13.87 -5.76 10.04
N GLU A 834 14.39 -6.97 9.85
CA GLU A 834 14.70 -7.49 8.52
C GLU A 834 13.41 -7.81 7.75
N GLU A 835 12.39 -8.36 8.41
CA GLU A 835 11.07 -8.51 7.80
C GLU A 835 10.54 -7.17 7.28
N GLN A 836 10.62 -6.10 8.09
CA GLN A 836 10.18 -4.77 7.66
C GLN A 836 11.02 -4.24 6.49
N ARG A 837 12.35 -4.39 6.51
CA ARG A 837 13.22 -3.98 5.39
C ARG A 837 12.86 -4.69 4.08
N LEU A 838 12.56 -6.00 4.15
CA LEU A 838 12.11 -6.77 2.99
C LEU A 838 10.75 -6.30 2.47
N VAL A 839 9.82 -5.95 3.38
CA VAL A 839 8.53 -5.35 3.02
C VAL A 839 8.74 -4.03 2.32
N ASP A 840 9.50 -3.11 2.92
CA ASP A 840 9.73 -1.77 2.39
C ASP A 840 10.37 -1.81 1.00
N GLY A 841 11.28 -2.76 0.75
CA GLY A 841 11.90 -2.95 -0.58
C GLY A 841 10.98 -3.53 -1.66
N CYS A 842 9.82 -4.09 -1.29
CA CYS A 842 8.79 -4.54 -2.23
C CYS A 842 7.66 -3.51 -2.43
N VAL A 843 7.56 -2.51 -1.54
CA VAL A 843 6.50 -1.48 -1.60
C VAL A 843 6.70 -0.57 -2.81
N GLY A 844 5.60 -0.18 -3.45
CA GLY A 844 5.63 0.71 -4.62
C GLY A 844 5.81 -0.01 -5.96
N VAL A 845 6.12 -1.31 -5.97
CA VAL A 845 6.12 -2.12 -7.20
C VAL A 845 4.69 -2.20 -7.75
N LYS A 846 4.55 -1.95 -9.06
CA LYS A 846 3.27 -2.06 -9.76
C LYS A 846 2.75 -3.49 -9.72
N ARG A 847 1.46 -3.63 -9.45
CA ARG A 847 0.73 -4.90 -9.48
C ARG A 847 -0.39 -4.91 -10.51
N THR A 848 -1.21 -3.86 -10.57
CA THR A 848 -2.39 -3.76 -11.44
C THR A 848 -2.61 -2.34 -11.91
N THR A 849 -3.55 -2.13 -12.84
CA THR A 849 -4.13 -0.82 -13.15
C THR A 849 -5.60 -0.80 -12.74
N GLY A 850 -6.20 0.38 -12.71
CA GLY A 850 -7.61 0.58 -12.37
C GLY A 850 -8.13 1.90 -12.94
N GLN A 851 -9.29 2.31 -12.45
CA GLN A 851 -9.96 3.55 -12.85
C GLN A 851 -10.13 4.47 -11.66
N HIS A 852 -9.97 5.78 -11.87
CA HIS A 852 -10.32 6.79 -10.89
C HIS A 852 -11.83 6.71 -10.62
N PRO A 853 -12.27 6.80 -9.37
CA PRO A 853 -13.69 6.63 -9.03
C PRO A 853 -14.60 7.67 -9.70
N ALA A 854 -14.08 8.83 -10.10
CA ALA A 854 -14.88 9.95 -10.59
C ALA A 854 -14.33 10.71 -11.80
N GLY A 855 -13.03 10.59 -12.06
CA GLY A 855 -12.31 11.58 -12.84
C GLY A 855 -12.44 11.29 -14.32
N MET A 856 -13.02 12.23 -15.06
CA MET A 856 -13.14 12.18 -16.52
C MET A 856 -12.18 13.21 -17.11
N VAL A 857 -11.25 12.76 -17.94
CA VAL A 857 -10.26 13.59 -18.65
C VAL A 857 -10.82 13.96 -20.01
N VAL A 858 -10.80 15.25 -20.34
CA VAL A 858 -11.36 15.78 -21.60
C VAL A 858 -10.26 16.31 -22.50
N ILE A 859 -10.11 15.71 -23.68
CA ILE A 859 -9.13 16.09 -24.69
C ILE A 859 -9.72 17.18 -25.60
N PRO A 860 -9.07 18.34 -25.78
CA PRO A 860 -9.55 19.34 -26.73
C PRO A 860 -9.52 18.82 -28.16
N LYS A 861 -10.54 19.15 -28.97
CA LYS A 861 -10.71 18.63 -30.35
C LYS A 861 -9.54 18.87 -31.30
N LYS A 862 -8.69 19.86 -31.02
CA LYS A 862 -7.47 20.17 -31.79
C LYS A 862 -6.31 19.22 -31.54
N TYR A 863 -6.41 18.35 -30.53
CA TYR A 863 -5.41 17.35 -30.16
C TYR A 863 -5.99 15.94 -30.23
N SER A 864 -5.10 14.96 -30.28
CA SER A 864 -5.39 13.55 -29.98
C SER A 864 -4.98 13.26 -28.54
N VAL A 865 -5.56 12.22 -27.93
CA VAL A 865 -5.12 11.74 -26.61
C VAL A 865 -3.63 11.39 -26.61
N TYR A 866 -3.10 10.89 -27.74
CA TYR A 866 -1.70 10.52 -27.92
C TYR A 866 -0.74 11.72 -27.98
N ASP A 867 -1.26 12.96 -27.97
CA ASP A 867 -0.42 14.15 -27.73
C ASP A 867 -0.06 14.31 -26.24
N PHE A 868 -0.69 13.54 -25.35
CA PHE A 868 -0.54 13.65 -23.90
C PHE A 868 -0.19 12.33 -23.22
N CYS A 869 -0.87 11.23 -23.56
CA CYS A 869 -0.62 9.92 -22.95
C CYS A 869 -1.16 8.76 -23.81
N PRO A 870 -0.67 7.53 -23.57
CA PRO A 870 -1.35 6.32 -24.05
C PRO A 870 -2.69 6.11 -23.32
N ILE A 871 -3.50 5.18 -23.84
CA ILE A 871 -4.76 4.74 -23.23
C ILE A 871 -4.81 3.21 -23.11
N GLN A 872 -5.60 2.70 -22.19
CA GLN A 872 -5.76 1.26 -21.95
C GLN A 872 -7.14 0.91 -21.40
N HIS A 873 -7.43 -0.38 -21.22
CA HIS A 873 -8.54 -0.81 -20.36
C HIS A 873 -8.11 -0.86 -18.88
N PRO A 874 -9.02 -0.56 -17.93
CA PRO A 874 -8.74 -0.73 -16.51
C PRO A 874 -8.56 -2.21 -16.17
N ALA A 875 -7.50 -2.55 -15.42
CA ALA A 875 -7.17 -3.93 -15.07
C ALA A 875 -7.05 -4.89 -16.28
N ASP A 876 -6.78 -4.34 -17.46
CA ASP A 876 -6.69 -5.03 -18.74
C ASP A 876 -7.97 -5.81 -19.16
N ASP A 877 -9.12 -5.44 -18.60
CA ASP A 877 -10.42 -6.05 -18.90
C ASP A 877 -10.89 -5.69 -20.32
N GLN A 878 -10.82 -6.66 -21.23
CA GLN A 878 -11.17 -6.48 -22.65
C GLN A 878 -12.68 -6.39 -22.89
N ASP A 879 -13.51 -6.75 -21.91
CA ASP A 879 -14.97 -6.64 -22.00
C ASP A 879 -15.47 -5.28 -21.47
N SER A 880 -14.56 -4.42 -20.97
CA SER A 880 -14.88 -3.10 -20.44
C SER A 880 -15.09 -2.07 -21.56
N ASP A 881 -16.27 -1.46 -21.60
CA ASP A 881 -16.55 -0.29 -22.46
C ASP A 881 -15.76 0.97 -22.05
N ILE A 882 -15.11 0.96 -20.88
CA ILE A 882 -14.34 2.08 -20.35
C ILE A 882 -12.90 2.02 -20.83
N LEU A 883 -12.43 3.13 -21.39
CA LEU A 883 -11.02 3.41 -21.65
C LEU A 883 -10.47 4.36 -20.59
N THR A 884 -9.28 4.05 -20.08
CA THR A 884 -8.56 4.86 -19.12
C THR A 884 -7.29 5.47 -19.70
N THR A 885 -6.87 6.62 -19.16
CA THR A 885 -5.52 7.13 -19.40
C THR A 885 -4.49 6.15 -18.85
N HIS A 886 -3.39 5.94 -19.58
CA HIS A 886 -2.30 5.04 -19.15
C HIS A 886 -1.48 5.65 -18.02
N PHE A 887 -1.31 6.97 -18.04
CA PHE A 887 -0.77 7.75 -16.92
C PHE A 887 -1.86 8.02 -15.91
N ASP A 888 -1.48 8.04 -14.63
CA ASP A 888 -2.35 8.56 -13.59
C ASP A 888 -2.64 10.06 -13.81
N PHE A 889 -3.76 10.54 -13.28
CA PHE A 889 -4.14 11.94 -13.47
C PHE A 889 -3.23 12.91 -12.72
N HIS A 890 -2.55 12.49 -11.64
CA HIS A 890 -1.62 13.37 -10.93
C HIS A 890 -0.51 13.86 -11.88
N SER A 891 -0.07 13.00 -12.79
CA SER A 891 0.89 13.33 -13.85
C SER A 891 0.34 14.31 -14.90
N LEU A 892 -0.98 14.36 -15.11
CA LEU A 892 -1.64 15.18 -16.16
C LEU A 892 -2.34 16.43 -15.62
N HIS A 893 -2.32 16.63 -14.29
CA HIS A 893 -3.12 17.64 -13.58
C HIS A 893 -2.96 19.05 -14.13
N ASP A 894 -1.74 19.45 -14.49
CA ASP A 894 -1.44 20.81 -14.98
C ASP A 894 -1.56 20.94 -16.51
N THR A 895 -1.98 19.87 -17.19
CA THR A 895 -1.96 19.75 -18.66
C THR A 895 -3.36 19.65 -19.26
N ILE A 896 -4.26 18.88 -18.65
CA ILE A 896 -5.59 18.59 -19.21
C ILE A 896 -6.67 18.79 -18.14
N LEU A 897 -7.84 19.24 -18.59
CA LEU A 897 -9.02 19.36 -17.74
C LEU A 897 -9.53 17.98 -17.27
N LYS A 898 -9.77 17.87 -15.96
CA LYS A 898 -10.53 16.78 -15.35
C LYS A 898 -11.85 17.29 -14.82
N LEU A 899 -12.89 16.49 -14.99
CA LEU A 899 -14.20 16.65 -14.37
C LEU A 899 -14.38 15.55 -13.32
N ASP A 900 -14.51 15.91 -12.05
CA ASP A 900 -14.77 14.95 -10.97
C ASP A 900 -16.28 14.76 -10.78
N ILE A 901 -16.80 13.73 -11.45
CA ILE A 901 -18.20 13.29 -11.39
C ILE A 901 -18.25 12.14 -10.39
N LEU A 902 -18.47 12.47 -9.12
CA LEU A 902 -18.39 11.53 -8.00
C LEU A 902 -19.74 10.85 -7.75
N GLY A 903 -19.73 9.55 -7.46
CA GLY A 903 -20.87 8.84 -6.89
C GLY A 903 -20.93 9.09 -5.38
N HIS A 904 -22.11 9.41 -4.86
CA HIS A 904 -22.34 9.66 -3.45
C HIS A 904 -23.73 9.19 -3.02
N ASP A 905 -23.85 8.72 -1.79
CA ASP A 905 -25.09 8.11 -1.29
C ASP A 905 -26.20 9.12 -1.01
N VAL A 906 -25.85 10.32 -0.54
CA VAL A 906 -26.86 11.32 -0.12
C VAL A 906 -27.84 11.66 -1.26
N PRO A 907 -27.41 11.96 -2.49
CA PRO A 907 -28.31 12.09 -3.63
C PRO A 907 -29.20 10.85 -3.85
N THR A 908 -28.62 9.65 -3.75
CA THR A 908 -29.36 8.39 -3.90
C THR A 908 -30.43 8.24 -2.81
N LEU A 909 -30.09 8.49 -1.54
CA LEU A 909 -31.01 8.45 -0.41
C LEU A 909 -32.16 9.45 -0.59
N LEU A 910 -31.85 10.70 -0.96
CA LEU A 910 -32.89 11.72 -1.20
C LEU A 910 -33.82 11.30 -2.33
N LYS A 911 -33.28 10.72 -3.42
CA LYS A 911 -34.08 10.18 -4.52
C LYS A 911 -35.03 9.07 -4.06
N HIS A 912 -34.52 8.04 -3.39
CA HIS A 912 -35.37 6.97 -2.84
C HIS A 912 -36.44 7.53 -1.88
N LEU A 913 -36.11 8.51 -1.05
CA LEU A 913 -37.06 9.13 -0.13
C LEU A 913 -38.15 9.95 -0.85
N GLU A 914 -37.80 10.69 -1.90
CA GLU A 914 -38.79 11.39 -2.72
C GLU A 914 -39.70 10.45 -3.52
N ASP A 915 -39.22 9.25 -3.86
CA ASP A 915 -40.02 8.25 -4.56
C ASP A 915 -40.95 7.50 -3.60
N LEU A 916 -40.53 7.35 -2.33
CA LEU A 916 -41.30 6.70 -1.27
C LEU A 916 -42.27 7.66 -0.55
N THR A 917 -42.07 8.98 -0.63
CA THR A 917 -42.85 9.98 0.10
C THR A 917 -43.44 11.05 -0.82
N PRO A 918 -44.56 11.69 -0.44
CA PRO A 918 -45.11 12.80 -1.22
C PRO A 918 -44.33 14.13 -1.06
N LEU A 919 -43.37 14.19 -0.13
CA LEU A 919 -42.62 15.40 0.19
C LEU A 919 -41.35 15.47 -0.65
N LYS A 920 -41.15 16.59 -1.33
CA LYS A 920 -39.92 16.89 -2.06
C LYS A 920 -38.87 17.46 -1.12
N PHE A 921 -37.61 17.07 -1.30
CA PHE A 921 -36.54 17.45 -0.37
C PHE A 921 -36.27 18.97 -0.41
N ALA A 922 -36.56 19.62 -1.54
CA ALA A 922 -36.41 21.05 -1.74
C ALA A 922 -37.38 21.88 -0.89
N ASP A 923 -38.49 21.28 -0.43
CA ASP A 923 -39.51 21.93 0.39
C ASP A 923 -39.28 21.75 1.90
N ILE A 924 -38.22 21.03 2.30
CA ILE A 924 -37.92 20.77 3.72
C ILE A 924 -37.34 22.04 4.38
N PRO A 925 -37.87 22.47 5.55
CA PRO A 925 -37.32 23.60 6.29
C PRO A 925 -35.96 23.24 6.92
N MET A 926 -35.00 24.17 6.81
CA MET A 926 -33.65 24.00 7.38
C MET A 926 -33.56 24.33 8.87
N ASN A 927 -34.59 24.95 9.44
CA ASN A 927 -34.63 25.45 10.82
C ASN A 927 -35.58 24.66 11.75
N ASP A 928 -35.96 23.41 11.40
CA ASP A 928 -36.89 22.61 12.23
C ASP A 928 -36.27 22.26 13.60
N PRO A 929 -36.84 22.74 14.72
CA PRO A 929 -36.30 22.49 16.05
C PRO A 929 -36.21 21.00 16.44
N HIS A 930 -37.10 20.15 15.91
CA HIS A 930 -37.08 18.72 16.20
C HIS A 930 -35.85 18.06 15.56
N VAL A 931 -35.46 18.48 14.36
CA VAL A 931 -34.25 17.97 13.69
C VAL A 931 -33.00 18.37 14.47
N TYR A 932 -32.91 19.62 14.94
CA TYR A 932 -31.81 20.06 15.80
C TYR A 932 -31.76 19.32 17.14
N SER A 933 -32.91 18.94 17.71
CA SER A 933 -32.93 18.19 18.96
C SER A 933 -32.23 16.83 18.85
N LEU A 934 -32.20 16.22 17.64
CA LEU A 934 -31.49 14.96 17.38
C LEU A 934 -30.00 15.03 17.70
N LEU A 935 -29.38 16.21 17.59
CA LEU A 935 -27.95 16.40 17.78
C LEU A 935 -27.50 16.14 19.23
N THR A 936 -28.43 16.26 20.19
CA THR A 936 -28.13 16.15 21.62
C THR A 936 -29.03 15.16 22.37
N SER A 937 -30.09 14.65 21.73
CA SER A 937 -31.03 13.70 22.32
C SER A 937 -31.76 12.89 21.24
N PRO A 938 -32.08 11.61 21.47
CA PRO A 938 -32.94 10.83 20.59
C PRO A 938 -34.45 11.01 20.87
N GLU A 939 -34.84 11.88 21.82
CA GLU A 939 -36.24 12.03 22.26
C GLU A 939 -37.22 12.33 21.11
N ALA A 940 -36.83 13.14 20.13
CA ALA A 940 -37.67 13.44 18.96
C ALA A 940 -37.94 12.21 18.07
N LEU A 941 -37.17 11.13 18.22
CA LEU A 941 -37.40 9.84 17.55
C LEU A 941 -38.40 8.96 18.30
N GLY A 942 -38.80 9.34 19.53
CA GLY A 942 -39.68 8.56 20.41
C GLY A 942 -38.97 7.45 21.19
N VAL A 943 -37.65 7.50 21.32
CA VAL A 943 -36.83 6.49 22.03
C VAL A 943 -35.88 7.14 23.03
N THR A 944 -35.43 6.37 24.00
CA THR A 944 -34.46 6.79 25.02
C THR A 944 -33.02 6.44 24.62
N PRO A 945 -32.00 7.15 25.15
CA PRO A 945 -30.60 6.81 24.90
C PRO A 945 -30.25 5.35 25.22
N GLN A 946 -30.86 4.79 26.27
CA GLN A 946 -30.62 3.41 26.70
C GLN A 946 -31.20 2.37 25.75
N GLU A 947 -32.30 2.68 25.05
CA GLU A 947 -32.92 1.76 24.09
C GLU A 947 -32.08 1.58 22.83
N ILE A 948 -31.34 2.61 22.42
CA ILE A 948 -30.54 2.60 21.19
C ILE A 948 -29.02 2.64 21.43
N ASP A 949 -28.60 2.63 22.69
CA ASP A 949 -27.22 2.78 23.14
C ASP A 949 -26.53 4.00 22.50
N CYS A 950 -27.25 5.13 22.48
CA CYS A 950 -26.78 6.37 21.89
C CYS A 950 -27.44 7.61 22.49
N GLU A 951 -26.62 8.57 22.93
CA GLU A 951 -27.07 9.86 23.49
C GLU A 951 -27.68 10.81 22.46
N THR A 952 -27.56 10.54 21.16
CA THR A 952 -28.04 11.42 20.08
C THR A 952 -29.00 10.66 19.15
N GLY A 953 -29.90 11.36 18.48
CA GLY A 953 -30.77 10.80 17.43
C GLY A 953 -30.15 10.79 16.02
N THR A 954 -28.82 10.80 15.88
CA THR A 954 -28.13 11.05 14.59
C THR A 954 -27.63 9.80 13.86
N LEU A 955 -27.92 8.59 14.35
CA LEU A 955 -27.58 7.35 13.63
C LEU A 955 -28.11 7.37 12.18
N ALA A 956 -27.36 6.78 11.25
CA ALA A 956 -27.58 6.82 9.80
C ALA A 956 -27.46 8.18 9.10
N LEU A 957 -27.43 9.31 9.84
CA LEU A 957 -27.20 10.62 9.21
C LEU A 957 -25.73 10.73 8.75
N PRO A 958 -25.48 11.20 7.52
CA PRO A 958 -24.13 11.33 6.98
C PRO A 958 -23.28 12.27 7.84
N GLU A 959 -22.02 11.91 8.06
CA GLU A 959 -21.04 12.54 8.98
C GLU A 959 -21.44 12.45 10.47
N MET A 960 -22.63 12.93 10.81
CA MET A 960 -23.15 13.06 12.17
C MET A 960 -23.35 11.73 12.89
N GLY A 961 -23.62 10.63 12.17
CA GLY A 961 -23.85 9.32 12.76
C GLY A 961 -22.59 8.61 13.27
N THR A 962 -21.40 9.08 12.90
CA THR A 962 -20.14 8.44 13.32
C THR A 962 -19.94 8.59 14.84
N LYS A 963 -19.30 7.60 15.47
CA LYS A 963 -19.06 7.65 16.92
C LYS A 963 -18.28 8.90 17.36
N PHE A 964 -17.32 9.33 16.53
CA PHE A 964 -16.51 10.51 16.79
C PHE A 964 -17.35 11.80 16.75
N VAL A 965 -18.16 12.00 15.72
CA VAL A 965 -18.99 13.21 15.58
C VAL A 965 -20.12 13.23 16.61
N ARG A 966 -20.74 12.09 16.92
CA ARG A 966 -21.70 11.98 18.02
C ARG A 966 -21.12 12.48 19.34
N GLN A 967 -19.91 12.02 19.70
CA GLN A 967 -19.23 12.48 20.91
C GLN A 967 -18.93 13.99 20.86
N MET A 968 -18.48 14.49 19.70
CA MET A 968 -18.24 15.91 19.50
C MET A 968 -19.49 16.76 19.71
N MET A 969 -20.64 16.33 19.16
CA MET A 969 -21.92 17.02 19.32
C MET A 969 -22.42 16.99 20.77
N VAL A 970 -22.24 15.88 21.50
CA VAL A 970 -22.60 15.79 22.92
C VAL A 970 -21.80 16.77 23.78
N GLU A 971 -20.50 16.95 23.46
CA GLU A 971 -19.61 17.88 24.15
C GLU A 971 -19.87 19.34 23.76
N ALA A 972 -20.01 19.63 22.46
CA ALA A 972 -20.14 20.98 21.93
C ALA A 972 -21.57 21.54 21.98
N ARG A 973 -22.58 20.66 22.00
CA ARG A 973 -24.02 20.99 22.03
C ARG A 973 -24.44 22.08 21.03
N PRO A 974 -24.23 21.85 19.71
CA PRO A 974 -24.57 22.83 18.68
C PRO A 974 -26.07 23.13 18.66
N LYS A 975 -26.43 24.41 18.49
CA LYS A 975 -27.81 24.91 18.60
C LYS A 975 -28.45 25.35 17.30
N ASN A 976 -27.63 25.65 16.29
CA ASN A 976 -28.06 26.27 15.04
C ASN A 976 -27.22 25.77 13.86
N PHE A 977 -27.55 26.21 12.65
CA PHE A 977 -26.90 25.76 11.42
C PHE A 977 -25.43 26.18 11.37
N SER A 978 -25.09 27.42 11.71
CA SER A 978 -23.70 27.90 11.65
C SER A 978 -22.76 27.15 12.61
N GLU A 979 -23.25 26.76 13.79
CA GLU A 979 -22.50 25.90 14.72
C GLU A 979 -22.32 24.47 14.15
N LEU A 980 -23.31 23.92 13.44
CA LEU A 980 -23.16 22.65 12.72
C LEU A 980 -22.10 22.73 11.61
N LEU A 981 -21.97 23.87 10.92
CA LEU A 981 -20.88 24.07 9.96
C LEU A 981 -19.52 23.99 10.64
N GLN A 982 -19.39 24.50 11.87
CA GLN A 982 -18.15 24.34 12.65
C GLN A 982 -17.92 22.87 12.99
N ILE A 983 -18.92 22.16 13.50
CA ILE A 983 -18.81 20.72 13.82
C ILE A 983 -18.39 19.91 12.59
N SER A 984 -19.05 20.13 11.45
CA SER A 984 -18.73 19.47 10.18
C SER A 984 -17.34 19.82 9.67
N GLY A 985 -16.77 20.96 10.02
CA GLY A 985 -15.39 21.27 9.67
C GLY A 985 -14.39 20.65 10.66
N LEU A 986 -14.70 20.69 11.95
CA LEU A 986 -13.87 20.16 13.05
C LEU A 986 -13.78 18.64 13.07
N SER A 987 -14.80 17.95 12.53
CA SER A 987 -14.82 16.50 12.44
C SER A 987 -13.89 15.93 11.38
N HIS A 988 -13.32 16.77 10.51
CA HIS A 988 -12.45 16.34 9.41
C HIS A 988 -11.08 17.00 9.51
N GLY A 989 -10.05 16.17 9.60
CA GLY A 989 -8.66 16.61 9.69
C GLY A 989 -8.03 16.28 11.03
N THR A 990 -6.77 15.84 10.99
CA THR A 990 -5.98 15.55 12.19
C THR A 990 -5.65 16.84 12.94
N ASP A 991 -5.64 16.77 14.27
CA ASP A 991 -5.33 17.89 15.19
C ASP A 991 -6.24 19.13 15.05
N VAL A 992 -7.46 18.95 14.52
CA VAL A 992 -8.47 20.01 14.44
C VAL A 992 -9.33 20.06 15.71
N TRP A 993 -9.91 18.92 16.10
CA TRP A 993 -10.68 18.78 17.34
C TRP A 993 -9.83 18.33 18.54
N ILE A 994 -9.34 17.08 18.52
CA ILE A 994 -8.56 16.48 19.60
C ILE A 994 -7.22 17.22 19.75
N GLY A 995 -6.87 17.64 20.97
CA GLY A 995 -5.62 18.38 21.23
C GLY A 995 -5.64 19.86 20.82
N ASN A 996 -6.79 20.36 20.37
CA ASN A 996 -6.96 21.71 19.85
C ASN A 996 -8.33 22.29 20.26
N ALA A 997 -9.32 22.37 19.35
CA ALA A 997 -10.61 23.02 19.65
C ALA A 997 -11.33 22.40 20.86
N GLN A 998 -11.21 21.08 21.05
CA GLN A 998 -11.79 20.38 22.21
C GLN A 998 -11.24 20.90 23.54
N ASP A 999 -9.91 21.09 23.61
CA ASP A 999 -9.24 21.54 24.83
C ASP A 999 -9.56 23.00 25.11
N LEU A 1000 -9.61 23.85 24.06
CA LEU A 1000 -9.99 25.25 24.19
C LEU A 1000 -11.42 25.41 24.74
N ILE A 1001 -12.36 24.58 24.28
CA ILE A 1001 -13.74 24.57 24.78
C ILE A 1001 -13.80 24.05 26.22
N ARG A 1002 -13.09 22.95 26.54
CA ARG A 1002 -13.06 22.38 27.90
C ARG A 1002 -12.42 23.30 28.94
N GLU A 1003 -11.40 24.05 28.54
CA GLU A 1003 -10.73 25.07 29.37
C GLU A 1003 -11.53 26.36 29.49
N GLY A 1004 -12.65 26.49 28.77
CA GLY A 1004 -13.49 27.70 28.78
C GLY A 1004 -12.84 28.91 28.12
N LYS A 1005 -11.87 28.70 27.23
CA LYS A 1005 -11.18 29.77 26.49
C LYS A 1005 -12.01 30.32 25.33
N CYS A 1006 -12.92 29.53 24.79
CA CYS A 1006 -13.82 29.90 23.70
C CYS A 1006 -15.06 28.98 23.65
N GLU A 1007 -16.13 29.40 22.96
CA GLU A 1007 -17.29 28.56 22.65
C GLU A 1007 -17.18 27.96 21.23
N ILE A 1008 -18.08 27.03 20.87
CA ILE A 1008 -18.10 26.41 19.53
C ILE A 1008 -18.28 27.42 18.38
N LYS A 1009 -18.94 28.56 18.63
CA LYS A 1009 -19.09 29.63 17.63
C LYS A 1009 -17.78 30.38 17.36
N ASP A 1010 -16.82 30.32 18.28
CA ASP A 1010 -15.57 31.09 18.25
C ASP A 1010 -14.39 30.28 17.68
N VAL A 1011 -14.50 28.94 17.59
CA VAL A 1011 -13.40 28.08 17.13
C VAL A 1011 -13.19 28.15 15.62
N ILE A 1012 -12.01 27.73 15.20
CA ILE A 1012 -11.66 27.61 13.78
C ILE A 1012 -12.18 26.27 13.24
N GLY A 1013 -13.43 26.23 12.79
CA GLY A 1013 -14.01 25.01 12.20
C GLY A 1013 -13.82 24.89 10.69
N THR A 1014 -13.76 26.00 9.94
CA THR A 1014 -13.55 25.97 8.49
C THR A 1014 -12.41 26.89 8.06
N ARG A 1015 -11.80 26.65 6.89
CA ARG A 1015 -10.73 27.52 6.40
C ARG A 1015 -11.25 28.94 6.13
N ASP A 1016 -12.46 29.07 5.61
CA ASP A 1016 -13.09 30.36 5.31
C ASP A 1016 -13.22 31.22 6.57
N ASN A 1017 -13.53 30.60 7.71
CA ASN A 1017 -13.57 31.30 9.00
C ASN A 1017 -12.23 31.97 9.33
N ILE A 1018 -11.08 31.41 8.94
CA ILE A 1018 -9.78 32.07 9.15
C ILE A 1018 -9.73 33.37 8.35
N MET A 1019 -10.00 33.28 7.05
CA MET A 1019 -9.91 34.43 6.16
C MET A 1019 -10.91 35.52 6.57
N VAL A 1020 -12.18 35.16 6.76
CA VAL A 1020 -13.25 36.08 7.13
C VAL A 1020 -12.97 36.74 8.48
N TYR A 1021 -12.56 35.96 9.48
CA TYR A 1021 -12.21 36.51 10.81
C TYR A 1021 -11.04 37.48 10.74
N LEU A 1022 -9.95 37.14 10.06
CA LEU A 1022 -8.79 38.04 9.92
C LEU A 1022 -9.17 39.34 9.20
N ILE A 1023 -9.98 39.27 8.14
CA ILE A 1023 -10.47 40.46 7.43
C ILE A 1023 -11.32 41.34 8.34
N HIS A 1024 -12.23 40.75 9.15
CA HIS A 1024 -13.03 41.51 10.10
C HIS A 1024 -12.19 42.18 11.20
N GLN A 1025 -11.04 41.60 11.56
CA GLN A 1025 -10.09 42.20 12.51
C GLN A 1025 -9.21 43.28 11.86
N GLY A 1026 -9.29 43.47 10.54
CA GLY A 1026 -8.58 44.54 9.81
C GLY A 1026 -7.33 44.08 9.06
N LEU A 1027 -7.05 42.77 8.97
CA LEU A 1027 -5.96 42.27 8.11
C LEU A 1027 -6.28 42.49 6.63
N GLU A 1028 -5.24 42.73 5.84
CA GLU A 1028 -5.38 42.86 4.39
C GLU A 1028 -5.89 41.53 3.77
N PRO A 1029 -6.91 41.56 2.88
CA PRO A 1029 -7.57 40.35 2.38
C PRO A 1029 -6.65 39.33 1.70
N SER A 1030 -5.66 39.79 0.92
CA SER A 1030 -4.71 38.89 0.25
C SER A 1030 -3.78 38.18 1.24
N MET A 1031 -3.37 38.86 2.32
CA MET A 1031 -2.62 38.26 3.42
C MET A 1031 -3.47 37.25 4.20
N ALA A 1032 -4.72 37.60 4.51
CA ALA A 1032 -5.66 36.69 5.19
C ALA A 1032 -5.88 35.40 4.37
N PHE A 1033 -6.04 35.52 3.04
CA PHE A 1033 -6.14 34.37 2.14
C PHE A 1033 -4.89 33.48 2.15
N LYS A 1034 -3.69 34.07 2.11
CA LYS A 1034 -2.43 33.32 2.21
C LYS A 1034 -2.32 32.55 3.53
N ILE A 1035 -2.64 33.21 4.65
CA ILE A 1035 -2.63 32.59 5.98
C ILE A 1035 -3.62 31.40 6.01
N MET A 1036 -4.85 31.61 5.53
CA MET A 1036 -5.85 30.54 5.41
C MET A 1036 -5.32 29.34 4.62
N GLU A 1037 -4.75 29.57 3.42
CA GLU A 1037 -4.25 28.49 2.56
C GLU A 1037 -3.03 27.77 3.15
N ILE A 1038 -2.18 28.46 3.91
CA ILE A 1038 -1.06 27.85 4.64
C ILE A 1038 -1.56 26.95 5.77
N VAL A 1039 -2.50 27.46 6.59
CA VAL A 1039 -3.04 26.75 7.76
C VAL A 1039 -3.83 25.51 7.33
N ARG A 1040 -4.74 25.64 6.36
CA ARG A 1040 -5.57 24.51 5.89
C ARG A 1040 -4.77 23.38 5.26
N LYS A 1041 -3.53 23.63 4.82
CA LYS A 1041 -2.60 22.62 4.26
C LYS A 1041 -1.68 22.01 5.33
N GLY A 1042 -1.83 22.40 6.60
CA GLY A 1042 -0.96 21.93 7.68
C GLY A 1042 0.46 22.45 7.62
N LYS A 1043 0.68 23.55 6.89
CA LYS A 1043 2.02 24.10 6.63
C LYS A 1043 2.37 25.28 7.54
N ALA A 1044 1.50 25.62 8.50
CA ALA A 1044 1.65 26.79 9.35
C ALA A 1044 3.03 26.89 10.04
N LYS A 1045 3.50 25.80 10.67
CA LYS A 1045 4.83 25.76 11.34
C LYS A 1045 6.02 26.00 10.41
N LYS A 1046 5.85 25.77 9.10
CA LYS A 1046 6.93 25.87 8.11
C LYS A 1046 6.84 27.10 7.22
N GLN A 1047 5.63 27.65 7.02
CA GLN A 1047 5.36 28.63 5.98
C GLN A 1047 4.76 29.95 6.49
N LEU A 1048 4.26 30.03 7.74
CA LEU A 1048 3.91 31.33 8.30
C LEU A 1048 5.19 32.15 8.53
N THR A 1049 5.27 33.31 7.89
CA THR A 1049 6.42 34.22 8.01
C THR A 1049 6.34 35.00 9.32
N GLU A 1050 7.48 35.53 9.77
CA GLU A 1050 7.52 36.42 10.94
C GLU A 1050 6.62 37.65 10.76
N GLU A 1051 6.53 38.17 9.53
CA GLU A 1051 5.63 39.26 9.14
C GLU A 1051 4.15 38.87 9.35
N MET A 1052 3.72 37.72 8.82
CA MET A 1052 2.34 37.24 9.01
C MET A 1052 1.99 37.06 10.49
N ILE A 1053 2.91 36.51 11.28
CA ILE A 1053 2.71 36.30 12.72
C ILE A 1053 2.64 37.65 13.45
N SER A 1054 3.48 38.62 13.07
CA SER A 1054 3.48 39.97 13.65
C SER A 1054 2.18 40.70 13.34
N GLU A 1055 1.73 40.67 12.09
CA GLU A 1055 0.45 41.24 11.69
C GLU A 1055 -0.70 40.62 12.48
N MET A 1056 -0.80 39.28 12.50
CA MET A 1056 -1.80 38.57 13.31
C MET A 1056 -1.81 39.03 14.78
N LYS A 1057 -0.65 39.24 15.40
CA LYS A 1057 -0.56 39.72 16.79
C LYS A 1057 -0.95 41.19 16.95
N SER A 1058 -0.75 42.02 15.93
CA SER A 1058 -1.05 43.46 15.97
C SER A 1058 -2.54 43.78 15.90
N HIS A 1059 -3.37 42.88 15.34
CA HIS A 1059 -4.82 43.06 15.16
C HIS A 1059 -5.67 42.38 16.25
N HIS A 1060 -5.20 42.41 17.51
CA HIS A 1060 -5.95 41.99 18.71
C HIS A 1060 -6.56 40.56 18.69
N LEU A 1061 -5.94 39.61 17.98
CA LEU A 1061 -6.39 38.22 18.02
C LEU A 1061 -6.19 37.60 19.42
N PRO A 1062 -7.08 36.69 19.87
CA PRO A 1062 -6.87 35.94 21.10
C PRO A 1062 -5.55 35.16 21.07
N ASP A 1063 -4.84 35.10 22.20
CA ASP A 1063 -3.53 34.44 22.32
C ASP A 1063 -3.54 32.97 21.85
N TRP A 1064 -4.67 32.28 22.03
CA TRP A 1064 -4.84 30.88 21.63
C TRP A 1064 -5.02 30.69 20.12
N TYR A 1065 -5.44 31.73 19.38
CA TYR A 1065 -5.84 31.60 17.97
C TYR A 1065 -4.67 31.19 17.08
N LEU A 1066 -3.49 31.78 17.31
CA LEU A 1066 -2.28 31.46 16.57
C LEU A 1066 -1.80 30.02 16.89
N ASP A 1067 -1.86 29.60 18.15
CA ASP A 1067 -1.51 28.22 18.55
C ASP A 1067 -2.42 27.20 17.87
N SER A 1068 -3.72 27.49 17.79
CA SER A 1068 -4.69 26.67 17.07
C SER A 1068 -4.33 26.56 15.57
N CYS A 1069 -4.00 27.68 14.92
CA CYS A 1069 -3.54 27.70 13.52
C CYS A 1069 -2.29 26.84 13.29
N LEU A 1070 -1.37 26.78 14.26
CA LEU A 1070 -0.12 26.01 14.15
C LEU A 1070 -0.32 24.49 14.32
N LYS A 1071 -1.46 24.07 14.90
CA LYS A 1071 -1.80 22.66 15.15
C LYS A 1071 -2.48 21.99 13.96
N ILE A 1072 -3.41 22.70 13.32
CA ILE A 1072 -4.24 22.20 12.21
C ILE A 1072 -3.39 21.56 11.11
N LYS A 1073 -3.71 20.31 10.74
CA LYS A 1073 -3.05 19.59 9.63
C LYS A 1073 -3.80 19.68 8.31
N TYR A 1074 -5.12 19.78 8.38
CA TYR A 1074 -6.01 19.86 7.25
C TYR A 1074 -7.34 20.48 7.69
N MET A 1075 -8.02 21.23 6.82
CA MET A 1075 -9.33 21.82 7.14
C MET A 1075 -10.20 22.06 5.90
N PHE A 1076 -11.51 21.84 6.03
CA PHE A 1076 -12.49 21.97 4.95
C PHE A 1076 -12.91 23.41 4.63
N PRO A 1077 -13.37 23.66 3.38
CA PRO A 1077 -14.12 24.86 3.05
C PRO A 1077 -15.54 24.86 3.63
N LYS A 1078 -16.02 26.05 4.02
CA LYS A 1078 -17.37 26.28 4.55
C LYS A 1078 -18.47 25.87 3.58
N ALA A 1079 -18.25 26.06 2.27
CA ALA A 1079 -19.18 25.63 1.22
C ALA A 1079 -19.41 24.11 1.21
N HIS A 1080 -18.34 23.32 1.40
CA HIS A 1080 -18.45 21.86 1.50
C HIS A 1080 -19.22 21.46 2.76
N ALA A 1081 -18.89 22.04 3.91
CA ALA A 1081 -19.62 21.81 5.16
C ALA A 1081 -21.11 22.16 5.01
N ALA A 1082 -21.45 23.29 4.37
CA ALA A 1082 -22.83 23.70 4.15
C ALA A 1082 -23.63 22.69 3.33
N ALA A 1083 -23.08 22.23 2.19
CA ALA A 1083 -23.75 21.25 1.34
C ALA A 1083 -24.02 19.92 2.09
N TYR A 1084 -23.05 19.43 2.86
CA TYR A 1084 -23.17 18.18 3.61
C TYR A 1084 -24.16 18.29 4.77
N VAL A 1085 -24.10 19.39 5.53
CA VAL A 1085 -25.02 19.66 6.63
C VAL A 1085 -26.45 19.83 6.10
N MET A 1086 -26.67 20.53 4.98
CA MET A 1086 -27.99 20.61 4.33
C MET A 1086 -28.56 19.23 4.01
N GLY A 1087 -27.74 18.33 3.46
CA GLY A 1087 -28.12 16.94 3.21
C GLY A 1087 -28.48 16.19 4.49
N ALA A 1088 -27.67 16.32 5.54
CA ALA A 1088 -27.92 15.70 6.84
C ALA A 1088 -29.22 16.20 7.49
N MET A 1089 -29.51 17.50 7.42
CA MET A 1089 -30.72 18.10 7.97
C MET A 1089 -31.98 17.63 7.23
N ARG A 1090 -31.94 17.57 5.89
CA ARG A 1090 -33.02 17.01 5.07
C ARG A 1090 -33.30 15.56 5.42
N LEU A 1091 -32.24 14.75 5.54
CA LEU A 1091 -32.36 13.35 5.95
C LEU A 1091 -32.89 13.20 7.39
N GLY A 1092 -32.48 14.08 8.30
CA GLY A 1092 -32.99 14.15 9.67
C GLY A 1092 -34.50 14.44 9.72
N TYR A 1093 -35.00 15.31 8.84
CA TYR A 1093 -36.43 15.57 8.71
C TYR A 1093 -37.21 14.31 8.29
N TYR A 1094 -36.76 13.62 7.22
CA TYR A 1094 -37.35 12.33 6.83
C TYR A 1094 -37.26 11.29 7.94
N LYS A 1095 -36.14 11.23 8.66
CA LYS A 1095 -35.94 10.30 9.78
C LYS A 1095 -36.99 10.50 10.88
N ILE A 1096 -37.39 11.73 11.19
CA ILE A 1096 -38.41 12.02 12.19
C ILE A 1096 -39.81 11.72 11.62
N HIS A 1097 -40.13 12.27 10.45
CA HIS A 1097 -41.51 12.34 9.95
C HIS A 1097 -41.93 11.13 9.10
N TYR A 1098 -40.98 10.41 8.50
CA TYR A 1098 -41.18 9.26 7.61
C TYR A 1098 -40.22 8.12 7.96
N PRO A 1099 -40.31 7.56 9.19
CA PRO A 1099 -39.30 6.62 9.70
C PRO A 1099 -39.17 5.34 8.88
N VAL A 1100 -40.30 4.74 8.44
CA VAL A 1100 -40.27 3.47 7.70
C VAL A 1100 -39.59 3.66 6.34
N GLU A 1101 -39.93 4.74 5.64
CA GLU A 1101 -39.35 5.15 4.37
C GLU A 1101 -37.86 5.49 4.52
N PHE A 1102 -37.49 6.22 5.58
CA PHE A 1102 -36.10 6.56 5.89
C PHE A 1102 -35.22 5.33 6.05
N TYR A 1103 -35.63 4.35 6.87
CA TYR A 1103 -34.84 3.13 7.05
C TYR A 1103 -34.87 2.25 5.81
N CYS A 1104 -35.98 2.19 5.08
CA CYS A 1104 -36.08 1.48 3.81
C CYS A 1104 -35.06 2.00 2.78
N ALA A 1105 -34.98 3.33 2.61
CA ALA A 1105 -33.99 3.97 1.74
C ALA A 1105 -32.57 3.76 2.27
N THR A 1106 -32.35 3.93 3.58
CA THR A 1106 -31.03 3.76 4.21
C THR A 1106 -30.45 2.37 3.96
N PHE A 1107 -31.20 1.31 4.23
CA PHE A 1107 -30.71 -0.06 4.05
C PHE A 1107 -30.67 -0.50 2.58
N THR A 1108 -31.42 0.16 1.68
CA THR A 1108 -31.29 -0.05 0.24
C THR A 1108 -29.97 0.50 -0.29
N VAL A 1109 -29.59 1.70 0.13
CA VAL A 1109 -28.37 2.37 -0.34
C VAL A 1109 -27.13 1.89 0.42
N ARG A 1110 -27.28 1.52 1.70
CA ARG A 1110 -26.19 1.09 2.58
C ARG A 1110 -26.52 -0.25 3.27
N PRO A 1111 -26.56 -1.37 2.53
CA PRO A 1111 -26.88 -2.68 3.08
C PRO A 1111 -25.71 -3.36 3.81
N GLU A 1112 -24.51 -2.78 3.76
CA GLU A 1112 -23.30 -3.47 4.21
C GLU A 1112 -23.34 -3.78 5.71
N GLY A 1113 -22.85 -4.97 6.09
CA GLY A 1113 -22.95 -5.47 7.46
C GLY A 1113 -24.36 -5.92 7.89
N PHE A 1114 -25.38 -5.80 7.04
CA PHE A 1114 -26.73 -6.28 7.33
C PHE A 1114 -26.85 -7.81 7.09
N ASN A 1115 -27.51 -8.53 7.99
CA ASN A 1115 -27.86 -9.94 7.80
C ASN A 1115 -29.32 -10.21 8.18
N ALA A 1116 -30.15 -10.60 7.20
CA ALA A 1116 -31.57 -10.84 7.43
C ALA A 1116 -31.83 -11.90 8.52
N VAL A 1117 -30.99 -12.94 8.61
CA VAL A 1117 -31.13 -14.02 9.59
C VAL A 1117 -31.08 -13.52 11.04
N ASP A 1118 -30.23 -12.54 11.32
CA ASP A 1118 -30.12 -11.97 12.66
C ASP A 1118 -31.26 -11.00 12.95
N VAL A 1119 -31.68 -10.22 11.96
CA VAL A 1119 -32.73 -9.21 12.09
C VAL A 1119 -34.11 -9.85 12.33
N VAL A 1120 -34.42 -10.97 11.67
CA VAL A 1120 -35.69 -11.72 11.90
C VAL A 1120 -35.80 -12.24 13.34
N LYS A 1121 -34.68 -12.54 14.01
CA LYS A 1121 -34.68 -13.02 15.41
C LYS A 1121 -35.02 -11.92 16.43
N GLY A 1122 -35.09 -10.66 15.98
CA GLY A 1122 -35.55 -9.53 16.79
C GLY A 1122 -34.44 -8.78 17.53
N ILE A 1123 -34.85 -7.66 18.15
CA ILE A 1123 -33.96 -6.64 18.70
C ILE A 1123 -32.95 -7.14 19.74
N ASP A 1124 -33.36 -8.08 20.61
CA ASP A 1124 -32.47 -8.59 21.67
C ASP A 1124 -31.34 -9.46 21.12
N HIS A 1125 -31.61 -10.22 20.06
CA HIS A 1125 -30.59 -10.98 19.34
C HIS A 1125 -29.59 -10.04 18.69
N VAL A 1126 -30.07 -9.02 17.96
CA VAL A 1126 -29.20 -8.01 17.32
C VAL A 1126 -28.32 -7.30 18.37
N ARG A 1127 -28.87 -6.88 19.51
CA ARG A 1127 -28.09 -6.31 20.64
C ARG A 1127 -27.05 -7.29 21.21
N SER A 1128 -27.34 -8.58 21.20
CA SER A 1128 -26.37 -9.59 21.66
C SER A 1128 -25.20 -9.73 20.68
N VAL A 1129 -25.45 -9.66 19.37
CA VAL A 1129 -24.42 -9.70 18.33
C VAL A 1129 -23.51 -8.48 18.45
N ILE A 1130 -24.07 -7.27 18.60
CA ILE A 1130 -23.28 -6.05 18.83
C ILE A 1130 -22.33 -6.24 20.03
N ARG A 1131 -22.86 -6.67 21.19
CA ARG A 1131 -22.04 -6.90 22.41
C ARG A 1131 -20.94 -7.92 22.18
N ASN A 1132 -21.22 -9.01 21.47
CA ASN A 1132 -20.23 -10.04 21.17
C ASN A 1132 -19.09 -9.50 20.29
N LEU A 1133 -19.42 -8.71 19.27
CA LEU A 1133 -18.41 -8.08 18.40
C LEU A 1133 -17.63 -6.99 19.15
N GLU A 1134 -18.28 -6.21 20.01
CA GLU A 1134 -17.59 -5.20 20.82
C GLU A 1134 -16.58 -5.82 21.79
N ASN A 1135 -16.91 -6.98 22.38
CA ASN A 1135 -16.05 -7.74 23.29
C ASN A 1135 -14.73 -8.21 22.64
N LEU A 1136 -14.65 -8.25 21.30
CA LEU A 1136 -13.39 -8.53 20.60
C LEU A 1136 -12.35 -7.40 20.78
N GLY A 1137 -12.76 -6.21 21.24
CA GLY A 1137 -11.85 -5.10 21.50
C GLY A 1137 -11.05 -4.70 20.26
N LYS A 1138 -9.72 -4.85 20.32
CA LYS A 1138 -8.79 -4.56 19.21
C LYS A 1138 -8.71 -5.67 18.15
N ALA A 1139 -9.31 -6.83 18.39
CA ALA A 1139 -9.33 -7.94 17.44
C ALA A 1139 -10.45 -7.83 16.40
N LYS A 1140 -11.28 -6.78 16.46
CA LYS A 1140 -12.32 -6.49 15.47
C LYS A 1140 -11.71 -6.29 14.09
N THR A 1141 -12.31 -6.91 13.09
CA THR A 1141 -12.06 -6.65 11.67
C THR A 1141 -12.87 -5.44 11.20
N ALA A 1142 -12.54 -4.89 10.02
CA ALA A 1142 -13.32 -3.81 9.42
C ALA A 1142 -14.79 -4.22 9.18
N LYS A 1143 -15.03 -5.49 8.80
CA LYS A 1143 -16.37 -6.05 8.62
C LYS A 1143 -17.14 -6.13 9.94
N ASP A 1144 -16.46 -6.40 11.05
CA ASP A 1144 -17.09 -6.41 12.38
C ASP A 1144 -17.54 -5.01 12.77
N GLU A 1145 -16.71 -3.97 12.52
CA GLU A 1145 -17.08 -2.57 12.78
C GLU A 1145 -18.26 -2.11 11.91
N GLU A 1146 -18.27 -2.49 10.63
CA GLU A 1146 -19.37 -2.21 9.71
C GLU A 1146 -20.68 -2.87 10.17
N THR A 1147 -20.63 -4.14 10.57
CA THR A 1147 -21.78 -4.86 11.13
C THR A 1147 -22.31 -4.19 12.40
N ILE A 1148 -21.43 -3.75 13.31
CA ILE A 1148 -21.83 -3.00 14.52
C ILE A 1148 -22.57 -1.72 14.13
N ASN A 1149 -22.02 -0.93 13.20
CA ASN A 1149 -22.61 0.34 12.78
C ASN A 1149 -24.01 0.14 12.18
N THR A 1150 -24.16 -0.83 11.29
CA THR A 1150 -25.46 -1.15 10.67
C THR A 1150 -26.46 -1.69 11.69
N TYR A 1151 -26.03 -2.54 12.61
CA TYR A 1151 -26.91 -3.10 13.64
C TYR A 1151 -27.35 -2.06 14.68
N GLN A 1152 -26.55 -1.03 14.96
CA GLN A 1152 -27.00 0.12 15.77
C GLN A 1152 -28.21 0.82 15.11
N ILE A 1153 -28.18 0.99 13.79
CA ILE A 1153 -29.29 1.58 13.03
C ILE A 1153 -30.51 0.64 13.03
N VAL A 1154 -30.31 -0.68 12.90
CA VAL A 1154 -31.40 -1.67 13.00
C VAL A 1154 -32.07 -1.64 14.37
N VAL A 1155 -31.28 -1.56 15.45
CA VAL A 1155 -31.80 -1.45 16.83
C VAL A 1155 -32.62 -0.18 16.99
N GLU A 1156 -32.15 0.95 16.46
CA GLU A 1156 -32.91 2.21 16.46
C GLU A 1156 -34.25 2.06 15.71
N ALA A 1157 -34.24 1.48 14.51
CA ALA A 1157 -35.44 1.25 13.72
C ALA A 1157 -36.46 0.38 14.48
N MET A 1158 -36.02 -0.76 15.03
CA MET A 1158 -36.88 -1.66 15.80
C MET A 1158 -37.42 -1.02 17.09
N ALA A 1159 -36.59 -0.25 17.81
CA ALA A 1159 -37.00 0.46 19.02
C ALA A 1159 -38.09 1.51 18.73
N ARG A 1160 -38.08 2.08 17.53
CA ARG A 1160 -39.12 3.00 17.03
C ARG A 1160 -40.38 2.30 16.51
N GLY A 1161 -40.44 0.97 16.58
CA GLY A 1161 -41.58 0.17 16.13
C GLY A 1161 -41.56 -0.21 14.64
N VAL A 1162 -40.46 0.04 13.93
CA VAL A 1162 -40.31 -0.37 12.52
C VAL A 1162 -40.13 -1.88 12.46
N GLN A 1163 -40.96 -2.55 11.66
CA GLN A 1163 -40.94 -4.00 11.50
C GLN A 1163 -40.18 -4.40 10.25
N PHE A 1164 -39.36 -5.45 10.35
CA PHE A 1164 -38.67 -6.07 9.22
C PHE A 1164 -39.34 -7.39 8.88
N LEU A 1165 -39.77 -7.55 7.64
CA LEU A 1165 -40.34 -8.78 7.12
C LEU A 1165 -39.22 -9.64 6.51
N PRO A 1166 -39.24 -10.97 6.73
CA PRO A 1166 -38.22 -11.88 6.22
C PRO A 1166 -38.14 -11.85 4.69
N VAL A 1167 -37.08 -12.44 4.13
CA VAL A 1167 -37.01 -12.63 2.67
C VAL A 1167 -38.15 -13.53 2.21
N ASP A 1168 -38.83 -13.16 1.14
CA ASP A 1168 -39.96 -13.87 0.55
C ASP A 1168 -39.71 -14.08 -0.94
N LEU A 1169 -39.90 -15.32 -1.42
CA LEU A 1169 -39.56 -15.68 -2.79
C LEU A 1169 -40.27 -14.78 -3.82
N PHE A 1170 -41.54 -14.47 -3.60
CA PHE A 1170 -42.39 -13.78 -4.56
C PHE A 1170 -42.42 -12.26 -4.39
N ARG A 1171 -42.13 -11.77 -3.17
CA ARG A 1171 -42.24 -10.34 -2.84
C ARG A 1171 -40.90 -9.64 -2.75
N SER A 1172 -39.84 -10.31 -2.30
CA SER A 1172 -38.53 -9.69 -2.13
C SER A 1172 -37.91 -9.30 -3.47
N LYS A 1173 -37.20 -8.18 -3.48
CA LYS A 1173 -36.36 -7.75 -4.60
C LYS A 1173 -34.94 -8.31 -4.43
N ALA A 1174 -34.12 -8.17 -5.47
CA ALA A 1174 -32.75 -8.67 -5.48
C ALA A 1174 -31.91 -7.93 -4.44
N THR A 1175 -31.92 -6.59 -4.50
CA THR A 1175 -31.04 -5.72 -3.72
C THR A 1175 -31.76 -4.64 -2.92
N ALA A 1176 -32.95 -4.21 -3.35
CA ALA A 1176 -33.68 -3.10 -2.71
C ALA A 1176 -34.62 -3.58 -1.59
N PHE A 1177 -34.61 -2.87 -0.46
CA PHE A 1177 -35.63 -2.99 0.55
C PHE A 1177 -36.93 -2.34 0.03
N THR A 1178 -38.08 -2.90 0.41
CA THR A 1178 -39.39 -2.40 -0.05
C THR A 1178 -40.37 -2.28 1.11
N ILE A 1179 -41.39 -1.43 0.97
CA ILE A 1179 -42.41 -1.25 2.01
C ILE A 1179 -43.63 -2.10 1.68
N GLU A 1180 -44.06 -2.91 2.64
CA GLU A 1180 -45.24 -3.77 2.54
C GLU A 1180 -46.09 -3.59 3.81
N ASN A 1181 -47.28 -3.03 3.67
CA ASN A 1181 -48.23 -2.79 4.76
C ASN A 1181 -47.63 -2.05 5.98
N GLY A 1182 -46.73 -1.09 5.73
CA GLY A 1182 -46.05 -0.30 6.78
C GLY A 1182 -44.85 -1.00 7.45
N ALA A 1183 -44.44 -2.16 6.95
CA ALA A 1183 -43.23 -2.88 7.36
C ALA A 1183 -42.22 -2.97 6.19
N ILE A 1184 -40.94 -3.18 6.51
CA ILE A 1184 -39.86 -3.22 5.53
C ILE A 1184 -39.58 -4.67 5.14
N ARG A 1185 -39.82 -5.03 3.87
CA ARG A 1185 -39.45 -6.31 3.26
C ARG A 1185 -37.98 -6.31 2.86
N MET A 1186 -37.25 -7.30 3.37
CA MET A 1186 -35.82 -7.46 3.09
C MET A 1186 -35.55 -8.11 1.72
N PRO A 1187 -34.49 -7.69 1.00
CA PRO A 1187 -34.09 -8.27 -0.28
C PRO A 1187 -33.29 -9.58 -0.12
N PHE A 1188 -33.03 -10.29 -1.22
CA PHE A 1188 -32.21 -11.51 -1.20
C PHE A 1188 -30.73 -11.24 -0.89
N SER A 1189 -30.18 -10.10 -1.32
CA SER A 1189 -28.75 -9.76 -1.19
C SER A 1189 -28.26 -9.64 0.26
N VAL A 1190 -29.16 -9.45 1.22
CA VAL A 1190 -28.80 -9.32 2.65
C VAL A 1190 -28.81 -10.66 3.39
N LEU A 1191 -28.98 -11.77 2.68
CA LEU A 1191 -28.72 -13.11 3.21
C LEU A 1191 -27.23 -13.41 3.05
N SER A 1192 -26.56 -13.65 4.18
CA SER A 1192 -25.14 -14.00 4.19
C SER A 1192 -24.85 -15.23 3.34
N GLY A 1193 -24.14 -15.05 2.22
CA GLY A 1193 -23.85 -16.12 1.24
C GLY A 1193 -24.51 -15.92 -0.12
N ILE A 1194 -25.42 -14.95 -0.27
CA ILE A 1194 -26.03 -14.57 -1.55
C ILE A 1194 -25.46 -13.22 -1.98
N GLY A 1195 -24.58 -13.22 -2.99
CA GLY A 1195 -24.09 -11.99 -3.61
C GLY A 1195 -25.14 -11.34 -4.52
N GLU A 1196 -24.93 -10.09 -4.90
CA GLU A 1196 -25.83 -9.31 -5.76
C GLU A 1196 -26.21 -10.02 -7.07
N ASN A 1197 -25.25 -10.57 -7.79
CA ASN A 1197 -25.51 -11.33 -9.03
C ASN A 1197 -26.41 -12.56 -8.79
N ALA A 1198 -26.19 -13.28 -7.69
CA ALA A 1198 -27.04 -14.42 -7.34
C ALA A 1198 -28.46 -13.95 -7.00
N ALA A 1199 -28.60 -12.85 -6.27
CA ALA A 1199 -29.89 -12.25 -5.95
C ALA A 1199 -30.65 -11.78 -7.21
N LEU A 1200 -29.95 -11.15 -8.16
CA LEU A 1200 -30.51 -10.75 -9.46
C LEU A 1200 -30.99 -11.95 -10.26
N ASN A 1201 -30.18 -13.02 -10.32
CA ASN A 1201 -30.56 -14.24 -11.03
C ASN A 1201 -31.74 -14.96 -10.38
N ILE A 1202 -31.84 -14.98 -9.04
CA ILE A 1202 -32.99 -15.53 -8.31
C ILE A 1202 -34.28 -14.80 -8.73
N VAL A 1203 -34.25 -13.46 -8.73
CA VAL A 1203 -35.40 -12.64 -9.13
C VAL A 1203 -35.75 -12.86 -10.60
N LYS A 1204 -34.75 -12.91 -11.48
CA LYS A 1204 -34.95 -13.16 -12.91
C LYS A 1204 -35.60 -14.53 -13.15
N ALA A 1205 -35.06 -15.60 -12.56
CA ALA A 1205 -35.59 -16.95 -12.71
C ALA A 1205 -37.01 -17.12 -12.15
N ARG A 1206 -37.33 -16.38 -11.08
CA ARG A 1206 -38.69 -16.30 -10.54
C ARG A 1206 -39.66 -15.66 -11.53
N ASP A 1207 -39.23 -14.57 -12.16
CA ASP A 1207 -40.09 -13.79 -13.07
C ASP A 1207 -40.26 -14.48 -14.45
N GLU A 1208 -39.45 -15.51 -14.76
CA GLU A 1208 -39.52 -16.31 -16.00
C GLU A 1208 -40.70 -17.32 -16.06
N GLY A 1209 -41.35 -17.63 -14.94
CA GLY A 1209 -42.53 -18.51 -14.90
C GLY A 1209 -42.66 -19.33 -13.63
N ASP A 1210 -43.67 -20.20 -13.57
CA ASP A 1210 -43.97 -21.00 -12.38
C ASP A 1210 -42.77 -21.86 -11.92
N ILE A 1211 -42.62 -21.96 -10.60
CA ILE A 1211 -41.53 -22.71 -9.95
C ILE A 1211 -42.04 -24.11 -9.61
N LEU A 1212 -41.49 -25.13 -10.28
CA LEU A 1212 -41.97 -26.52 -10.14
C LEU A 1212 -41.32 -27.25 -8.96
N SER A 1213 -40.04 -27.00 -8.73
CA SER A 1213 -39.27 -27.58 -7.63
C SER A 1213 -38.01 -26.77 -7.35
N GLN A 1214 -37.41 -26.95 -6.18
CA GLN A 1214 -36.19 -26.25 -5.77
C GLN A 1214 -35.01 -26.57 -6.70
N GLU A 1215 -34.88 -27.82 -7.16
CA GLU A 1215 -33.82 -28.24 -8.08
C GLU A 1215 -33.93 -27.58 -9.45
N GLU A 1216 -35.15 -27.50 -9.98
CA GLU A 1216 -35.44 -26.84 -11.25
C GLU A 1216 -35.16 -25.34 -11.15
N PHE A 1217 -35.61 -24.70 -10.06
CA PHE A 1217 -35.35 -23.29 -9.80
C PHE A 1217 -33.85 -22.97 -9.69
N ARG A 1218 -33.07 -23.86 -9.06
CA ARG A 1218 -31.61 -23.72 -8.97
C ARG A 1218 -30.94 -23.65 -10.33
N VAL A 1219 -31.31 -24.59 -11.21
CA VAL A 1219 -30.74 -24.68 -12.56
C VAL A 1219 -31.14 -23.45 -13.36
N ARG A 1220 -32.42 -23.04 -13.27
CA ARG A 1220 -32.94 -21.83 -13.92
C ARG A 1220 -32.22 -20.56 -13.46
N ALA A 1221 -32.03 -20.41 -12.16
CA ALA A 1221 -31.33 -19.26 -11.56
C ALA A 1221 -29.80 -19.32 -11.71
N GLY A 1222 -29.21 -20.44 -12.14
CA GLY A 1222 -27.75 -20.57 -12.25
C GLY A 1222 -27.01 -20.34 -10.92
N VAL A 1223 -27.63 -20.66 -9.79
CA VAL A 1223 -27.05 -20.46 -8.44
C VAL A 1223 -26.51 -21.78 -7.86
N SER A 1224 -25.60 -21.69 -6.90
CA SER A 1224 -24.99 -22.86 -6.25
C SER A 1224 -25.99 -23.61 -5.35
N ASN A 1225 -25.70 -24.88 -5.04
CA ASN A 1225 -26.50 -25.64 -4.08
C ASN A 1225 -26.58 -24.96 -2.70
N THR A 1226 -25.47 -24.35 -2.26
CA THR A 1226 -25.40 -23.64 -0.98
C THR A 1226 -26.40 -22.49 -0.90
N VAL A 1227 -26.64 -21.78 -2.01
CA VAL A 1227 -27.64 -20.70 -2.05
C VAL A 1227 -29.06 -21.25 -1.87
N ILE A 1228 -29.39 -22.36 -2.51
CA ILE A 1228 -30.71 -23.00 -2.40
C ILE A 1228 -30.94 -23.58 -1.01
N GLU A 1229 -29.93 -24.24 -0.45
CA GLU A 1229 -29.97 -24.76 0.92
C GLU A 1229 -30.22 -23.64 1.93
N LEU A 1230 -29.55 -22.49 1.76
CA LEU A 1230 -29.76 -21.31 2.59
C LEU A 1230 -31.19 -20.76 2.47
N LEU A 1231 -31.69 -20.57 1.24
CA LEU A 1231 -33.08 -20.12 1.01
C LEU A 1231 -34.11 -21.08 1.64
N ASN A 1232 -33.85 -22.39 1.57
CA ASN A 1232 -34.71 -23.40 2.17
C ASN A 1232 -34.64 -23.39 3.71
N GLN A 1233 -33.45 -23.22 4.30
CA GLN A 1233 -33.27 -23.09 5.76
C GLN A 1233 -34.01 -21.87 6.31
N GLU A 1234 -34.01 -20.77 5.58
CA GLU A 1234 -34.73 -19.54 5.93
C GLU A 1234 -36.22 -19.59 5.56
N GLY A 1235 -36.72 -20.74 5.08
CA GLY A 1235 -38.14 -20.96 4.80
C GLY A 1235 -38.66 -20.25 3.56
N VAL A 1236 -37.79 -19.72 2.69
CA VAL A 1236 -38.16 -18.88 1.54
C VAL A 1236 -38.97 -19.66 0.50
N PHE A 1237 -38.69 -20.96 0.34
CA PHE A 1237 -39.41 -21.84 -0.60
C PHE A 1237 -40.78 -22.31 -0.10
N GLY A 1238 -41.11 -22.12 1.18
CA GLY A 1238 -42.37 -22.60 1.76
C GLY A 1238 -42.63 -24.08 1.49
N GLU A 1239 -43.73 -24.38 0.79
CA GLU A 1239 -44.16 -25.76 0.46
C GLU A 1239 -43.66 -26.28 -0.91
N ILE A 1240 -42.78 -25.53 -1.60
CA ILE A 1240 -42.25 -25.95 -2.92
C ILE A 1240 -41.41 -27.24 -2.75
N PRO A 1241 -41.69 -28.31 -3.52
CA PRO A 1241 -41.01 -29.59 -3.38
C PRO A 1241 -39.54 -29.50 -3.80
N VAL A 1242 -38.68 -30.31 -3.18
CA VAL A 1242 -37.23 -30.32 -3.45
C VAL A 1242 -36.92 -30.68 -4.91
N SER A 1243 -37.59 -31.70 -5.45
CA SER A 1243 -37.42 -32.14 -6.83
C SER A 1243 -38.76 -32.45 -7.50
N SER A 1244 -38.79 -32.32 -8.83
CA SER A 1244 -39.92 -32.72 -9.66
C SER A 1244 -39.89 -34.23 -9.90
N GLN A 1245 -40.98 -34.94 -9.59
CA GLN A 1245 -41.06 -36.39 -9.77
C GLN A 1245 -41.29 -36.82 -11.24
N MET A 1246 -41.63 -35.88 -12.13
CA MET A 1246 -41.78 -36.10 -13.58
C MET A 1246 -41.32 -34.87 -14.36
N CYS A 1247 -40.51 -35.07 -15.40
CA CYS A 1247 -40.10 -34.07 -16.38
C CYS A 1247 -40.84 -34.33 -17.70
N LEU A 1248 -41.67 -33.39 -18.18
CA LEU A 1248 -42.55 -33.58 -19.33
C LEU A 1248 -41.83 -33.65 -20.69
N PHE A 1249 -40.55 -33.27 -20.75
CA PHE A 1249 -39.72 -33.36 -21.97
C PHE A 1249 -38.86 -34.64 -22.04
N ASP A 1250 -38.83 -35.43 -20.97
CA ASP A 1250 -38.18 -36.75 -20.92
C ASP A 1250 -39.17 -37.91 -21.15
N LEU A 1251 -40.41 -37.60 -21.58
CA LEU A 1251 -41.50 -38.53 -21.87
C LEU A 1251 -41.73 -38.73 -23.38
#